data_AF-A0A0D2BW81-F1
#
_entry.id   AF-A0A0D2BW81-F1
#
_cell.length_a   1.000
_cell.length_b   1.000
_cell.length_c   1.000
_cell.angle_alpha   90.00
_cell.angle_beta   90.00
_cell.angle_gamma   90.00
#
_symmetry.space_group_name_H-M   'P 1'
#
loop_
_entity.id
_entity.type
_entity.pdbx_description
1 polymer ?
#
loop_
_entity_poly.entity_id
_entity_poly.type
_entity_poly.pdbx_seq_one_letter_code
_entity_poly.pdbx_strand_id
1 'polypeptide(L)'
;MEHLIDPTDLDRMRPSILESQWLDFDHDSSQQFPLTSFEEYPLLRGWTTERLRALRNDPFPQNTDCVSILAMLQGWLFFGVLEGAFQQHFPSSSFLTSSRDIQRTDGNPQRALHTQYLRTFYQQWHLDFLDLPEDKQKSLSVSFGRSVVGARDWALYLEVKLRLKIPAYNSRPLSSIFNATIRNALLLTELLAKAVPQAYPESGFVNFQMDIDPGGEIKDRLRQSGWCPSNSRTLINRYGHSAAMYATLLRPIEQPQVSHTHCSKRQCIAYNVDVSTYSPQHVDRECSCEHVLPPLKDVCDILQSGTFPVLDGESILMDGERGELSVRRHQPDMEYVVISHVWSDGLGSTTEKGLPRCQVVQLAHLCHVISGSSLFWIDGLCVPKDPIMRNTAIQLMSATYAKAPTTLVLDYGLRQCSSSSTTEEIAIRILSSVWLRRLWTLKEGTLASNLVFLLRDAFLPMPHLLSQIFVSGFAGPISAALIAELSGFNRNLYASKPAHINHIQRLMCYRTTSRLDDEALAIAPLFHIDIGIILRHSGEERMIAFWKALGTVPGGLIFSGAPRLTTRGFRWAPRTLMHGTGLNDLGRNYGRVTENGFVGEFLVLEFEERLAFARNRCLRLVDMKRQRGFHVFKDMEPQSPESHDHGSGDHVWADMIAVREQPNGEILPGVAIILRREEDMEKSDHDDRKVPTCTFAARAVITVDELVDLFSWQSTPPSDANVVKSVVKTLRIC
;
A
#
# COMPACT_ATOMS: atom_id res chain seq x y z
N MET A 1 -15.39 -6.64 -15.52
CA MET A 1 -13.91 -6.71 -15.37
C MET A 1 -13.19 -6.51 -16.70
N GLU A 2 -13.87 -6.66 -17.82
CA GLU A 2 -13.34 -6.63 -19.18
C GLU A 2 -12.61 -5.33 -19.49
N HIS A 3 -13.05 -4.20 -18.90
CA HIS A 3 -12.36 -2.91 -19.04
C HIS A 3 -10.93 -2.87 -18.46
N LEU A 4 -10.57 -3.83 -17.60
CA LEU A 4 -9.22 -3.95 -17.03
C LEU A 4 -8.26 -4.69 -17.95
N ILE A 5 -8.78 -5.39 -18.97
CA ILE A 5 -8.00 -6.31 -19.80
C ILE A 5 -7.79 -5.65 -21.16
N ASP A 6 -6.59 -5.77 -21.70
CA ASP A 6 -6.31 -5.29 -23.04
C ASP A 6 -7.15 -6.06 -24.08
N PRO A 7 -7.72 -5.42 -25.12
CA PRO A 7 -8.48 -6.10 -26.14
C PRO A 7 -7.74 -7.28 -26.79
N THR A 8 -6.41 -7.21 -26.89
CA THR A 8 -5.58 -8.28 -27.45
C THR A 8 -5.52 -9.53 -26.56
N ASP A 9 -5.75 -9.37 -25.25
CA ASP A 9 -5.73 -10.44 -24.25
C ASP A 9 -7.14 -10.88 -23.79
N LEU A 10 -8.17 -10.09 -24.12
CA LEU A 10 -9.51 -10.29 -23.60
C LEU A 10 -10.09 -11.67 -23.97
N ASP A 11 -9.89 -12.13 -25.19
CA ASP A 11 -10.39 -13.43 -25.63
C ASP A 11 -9.69 -14.60 -24.92
N ARG A 12 -8.38 -14.48 -24.69
CA ARG A 12 -7.58 -15.45 -23.92
C ARG A 12 -8.06 -15.53 -22.47
N MET A 13 -8.34 -14.39 -21.83
CA MET A 13 -8.72 -14.32 -20.41
C MET A 13 -10.21 -14.51 -20.16
N ARG A 14 -11.05 -14.39 -21.19
CA ARG A 14 -12.52 -14.42 -21.11
C ARG A 14 -13.11 -15.57 -20.30
N PRO A 15 -12.63 -16.83 -20.43
CA PRO A 15 -13.20 -17.95 -19.66
C PRO A 15 -12.99 -17.83 -18.14
N SER A 16 -12.02 -17.02 -17.71
CA SER A 16 -11.68 -16.80 -16.30
C SER A 16 -12.35 -15.55 -15.71
N ILE A 17 -13.07 -14.77 -16.53
CA ILE A 17 -13.81 -13.59 -16.11
C ILE A 17 -15.13 -14.04 -15.47
N LEU A 18 -15.43 -13.52 -14.29
CA LEU A 18 -16.68 -13.79 -13.60
C LEU A 18 -17.83 -13.04 -14.28
N GLU A 19 -18.83 -13.78 -14.72
CA GLU A 19 -20.09 -13.20 -15.14
C GLU A 19 -20.78 -12.53 -13.95
N SER A 20 -21.43 -11.41 -14.22
CA SER A 20 -22.24 -10.68 -13.24
C SER A 20 -23.68 -10.71 -13.69
N GLN A 21 -24.48 -11.60 -13.09
CA GLN A 21 -25.90 -11.71 -13.39
C GLN A 21 -26.60 -10.36 -13.21
N TRP A 22 -27.38 -9.96 -14.22
CA TRP A 22 -28.23 -8.78 -14.18
C TRP A 22 -29.65 -9.16 -13.76
N LEU A 23 -30.24 -8.44 -12.80
CA LEU A 23 -31.60 -8.68 -12.30
C LEU A 23 -32.69 -7.93 -13.08
N ASP A 24 -32.38 -7.48 -14.29
CA ASP A 24 -33.32 -6.86 -15.22
C ASP A 24 -34.03 -5.59 -14.70
N PHE A 25 -33.33 -4.79 -13.87
CA PHE A 25 -33.82 -3.47 -13.51
C PHE A 25 -33.96 -2.59 -14.75
N ASP A 26 -35.09 -1.89 -14.84
CA ASP A 26 -35.41 -1.04 -15.96
C ASP A 26 -34.63 0.28 -15.88
N HIS A 27 -33.51 0.31 -16.59
CA HIS A 27 -32.71 1.52 -16.74
C HIS A 27 -33.28 2.45 -17.82
N ASP A 28 -33.64 1.89 -18.98
CA ASP A 28 -33.99 2.58 -20.22
C ASP A 28 -34.85 1.73 -21.18
N SER A 29 -35.36 0.57 -20.72
CA SER A 29 -36.03 -0.40 -21.58
C SER A 29 -37.51 -0.10 -21.77
N SER A 30 -38.21 0.39 -20.75
CA SER A 30 -39.64 0.76 -20.86
C SER A 30 -39.87 2.18 -21.36
N GLN A 31 -38.99 3.11 -21.00
CA GLN A 31 -39.07 4.53 -21.37
C GLN A 31 -37.69 5.20 -21.27
N GLN A 32 -37.53 6.34 -21.94
CA GLN A 32 -36.35 7.19 -21.77
C GLN A 32 -36.51 8.09 -20.55
N PHE A 33 -35.61 7.94 -19.58
CA PHE A 33 -35.52 8.82 -18.42
C PHE A 33 -34.61 10.01 -18.73
N PRO A 34 -34.87 11.22 -18.18
CA PRO A 34 -33.97 12.35 -18.35
C PRO A 34 -32.66 12.12 -17.59
N LEU A 35 -31.59 12.77 -18.08
CA LEU A 35 -30.30 12.77 -17.41
C LEU A 35 -30.42 13.41 -16.03
N THR A 36 -29.80 12.79 -15.03
CA THR A 36 -29.97 13.19 -13.63
C THR A 36 -28.71 12.96 -12.80
N SER A 37 -28.67 13.52 -11.61
CA SER A 37 -27.58 13.30 -10.67
C SER A 37 -27.59 11.86 -10.13
N PHE A 38 -26.46 11.42 -9.57
CA PHE A 38 -26.38 10.12 -8.91
C PHE A 38 -27.49 9.95 -7.86
N GLU A 39 -27.76 10.95 -7.03
CA GLU A 39 -28.77 10.84 -5.96
C GLU A 39 -30.21 10.77 -6.45
N GLU A 40 -30.50 11.38 -7.60
CA GLU A 40 -31.85 11.46 -8.18
C GLU A 40 -32.18 10.27 -9.09
N TYR A 41 -31.17 9.53 -9.55
CA TYR A 41 -31.34 8.32 -10.38
C TYR A 41 -32.42 7.35 -9.88
N PRO A 42 -32.43 6.92 -8.60
CA PRO A 42 -33.49 6.03 -8.10
C PRO A 42 -34.86 6.72 -8.07
N LEU A 43 -34.91 8.03 -7.80
CA LEU A 43 -36.16 8.78 -7.66
C LEU A 43 -36.94 8.84 -8.98
N LEU A 44 -36.23 9.05 -10.08
CA LEU A 44 -36.84 9.03 -11.42
C LEU A 44 -37.36 7.65 -11.82
N ARG A 45 -36.87 6.58 -11.19
CA ARG A 45 -37.21 5.18 -11.50
C ARG A 45 -38.12 4.56 -10.44
N GLY A 46 -39.01 5.38 -9.89
CA GLY A 46 -40.12 4.94 -9.03
C GLY A 46 -39.76 4.68 -7.57
N TRP A 47 -38.57 5.05 -7.11
CA TRP A 47 -38.23 5.01 -5.69
C TRP A 47 -38.54 6.35 -5.02
N THR A 48 -38.94 6.32 -3.76
CA THR A 48 -39.18 7.55 -2.98
C THR A 48 -38.02 7.84 -2.04
N THR A 49 -37.88 9.10 -1.65
CA THR A 49 -36.91 9.54 -0.63
C THR A 49 -37.12 8.79 0.68
N GLU A 50 -38.36 8.50 1.05
CA GLU A 50 -38.74 7.71 2.22
C GLU A 50 -38.22 6.29 2.09
N ARG A 51 -38.37 5.66 0.92
CA ARG A 51 -37.88 4.28 0.69
C ARG A 51 -36.36 4.20 0.73
N LEU A 52 -35.64 5.19 0.20
CA LEU A 52 -34.19 5.27 0.28
C LEU A 52 -33.71 5.55 1.72
N ARG A 53 -34.42 6.40 2.47
CA ARG A 53 -34.15 6.63 3.89
C ARG A 53 -34.39 5.37 4.70
N ALA A 54 -35.49 4.67 4.46
CA ALA A 54 -35.80 3.40 5.11
C ALA A 54 -34.72 2.35 4.82
N LEU A 55 -34.24 2.28 3.57
CA LEU A 55 -33.13 1.39 3.20
C LEU A 55 -31.87 1.65 4.05
N ARG A 56 -31.59 2.91 4.41
CA ARG A 56 -30.44 3.26 5.27
C ARG A 56 -30.71 3.06 6.76
N ASN A 57 -31.84 3.55 7.25
CA ASN A 57 -32.03 3.85 8.67
C ASN A 57 -33.00 2.88 9.36
N ASP A 58 -34.02 2.39 8.66
CA ASP A 58 -35.13 1.69 9.31
C ASP A 58 -34.86 0.18 9.47
N PRO A 59 -35.56 -0.51 10.40
CA PRO A 59 -35.54 -1.97 10.49
C PRO A 59 -36.29 -2.58 9.29
N PHE A 60 -35.74 -3.64 8.71
CA PHE A 60 -36.30 -4.25 7.51
C PHE A 60 -37.45 -5.25 7.82
N PRO A 61 -38.63 -5.12 7.19
CA PRO A 61 -39.72 -6.09 7.33
C PRO A 61 -39.36 -7.46 6.72
N GLN A 62 -39.86 -8.55 7.30
CA GLN A 62 -39.62 -9.93 6.83
C GLN A 62 -40.10 -10.19 5.38
N ASN A 63 -41.10 -9.45 4.87
CA ASN A 63 -41.68 -9.62 3.52
C ASN A 63 -41.07 -8.68 2.47
N THR A 64 -39.84 -8.23 2.68
CA THR A 64 -39.17 -7.31 1.76
C THR A 64 -38.75 -8.01 0.47
N ASP A 65 -39.11 -7.44 -0.67
CA ASP A 65 -38.64 -7.89 -1.98
C ASP A 65 -37.15 -7.53 -2.19
N CYS A 66 -36.28 -8.41 -1.71
CA CYS A 66 -34.84 -8.25 -1.78
C CYS A 66 -34.31 -8.27 -3.22
N VAL A 67 -34.99 -8.95 -4.14
CA VAL A 67 -34.58 -9.03 -5.55
C VAL A 67 -34.76 -7.67 -6.21
N SER A 68 -35.93 -7.04 -6.04
CA SER A 68 -36.18 -5.70 -6.60
C SER A 68 -35.27 -4.63 -6.00
N ILE A 69 -34.92 -4.72 -4.71
CA ILE A 69 -33.95 -3.81 -4.08
C ILE A 69 -32.58 -3.98 -4.75
N LEU A 70 -32.10 -5.22 -4.86
CA LEU A 70 -30.79 -5.50 -5.43
C LEU A 70 -30.72 -5.13 -6.92
N ALA A 71 -31.80 -5.35 -7.68
CA ALA A 71 -31.92 -4.94 -9.07
C ALA A 71 -31.77 -3.42 -9.22
N MET A 72 -32.48 -2.63 -8.39
CA MET A 72 -32.30 -1.18 -8.38
C MET A 72 -30.86 -0.79 -8.02
N LEU A 73 -30.26 -1.41 -7.01
CA LEU A 73 -28.89 -1.12 -6.60
C LEU A 73 -27.88 -1.42 -7.72
N GLN A 74 -28.09 -2.48 -8.52
CA GLN A 74 -27.28 -2.76 -9.71
C GLN A 74 -27.39 -1.62 -10.75
N GLY A 75 -28.61 -1.18 -11.06
CA GLY A 75 -28.85 -0.05 -11.96
C GLY A 75 -28.21 1.25 -11.46
N TRP A 76 -28.41 1.54 -10.18
CA TRP A 76 -27.97 2.78 -9.56
C TRP A 76 -26.44 2.87 -9.43
N LEU A 77 -25.80 1.81 -8.93
CA LEU A 77 -24.35 1.79 -8.70
C LEU A 77 -23.52 1.54 -9.97
N PHE A 78 -24.18 1.26 -11.09
CA PHE A 78 -23.52 1.17 -12.39
C PHE A 78 -23.94 2.33 -13.30
N PHE A 79 -25.17 2.32 -13.82
CA PHE A 79 -25.64 3.34 -14.76
C PHE A 79 -25.81 4.70 -14.09
N GLY A 80 -26.37 4.76 -12.88
CA GLY A 80 -26.52 6.04 -12.17
C GLY A 80 -25.19 6.73 -11.89
N VAL A 81 -24.11 5.96 -11.70
CA VAL A 81 -22.75 6.49 -11.55
C VAL A 81 -22.22 6.99 -12.89
N LEU A 82 -22.37 6.22 -13.96
CA LEU A 82 -21.92 6.62 -15.30
C LEU A 82 -22.64 7.88 -15.78
N GLU A 83 -23.98 7.91 -15.73
CA GLU A 83 -24.78 9.05 -16.15
C GLU A 83 -24.52 10.28 -15.27
N GLY A 84 -24.45 10.09 -13.95
CA GLY A 84 -24.12 11.18 -13.01
C GLY A 84 -22.70 11.72 -13.21
N ALA A 85 -21.72 10.86 -13.44
CA ALA A 85 -20.33 11.29 -13.57
C ALA A 85 -20.04 11.98 -14.92
N PHE A 86 -20.55 11.42 -16.01
CA PHE A 86 -20.25 11.91 -17.36
C PHE A 86 -21.29 12.89 -17.90
N GLN A 87 -22.43 13.06 -17.22
CA GLN A 87 -23.53 13.92 -17.65
C GLN A 87 -24.01 13.59 -19.08
N GLN A 88 -24.12 12.30 -19.38
CA GLN A 88 -24.65 11.78 -20.64
C GLN A 88 -25.34 10.42 -20.45
N HIS A 89 -26.18 10.01 -21.40
CA HIS A 89 -26.88 8.73 -21.35
C HIS A 89 -26.02 7.54 -21.77
N PHE A 90 -26.25 6.39 -21.12
CA PHE A 90 -25.58 5.13 -21.41
C PHE A 90 -26.60 4.01 -21.66
N PRO A 91 -26.85 3.61 -22.90
CA PRO A 91 -27.89 2.62 -23.17
C PRO A 91 -27.52 1.26 -22.58
N SER A 92 -28.50 0.58 -21.96
CA SER A 92 -28.26 -0.70 -21.31
C SER A 92 -27.81 -1.79 -22.29
N SER A 93 -28.19 -1.69 -23.56
CA SER A 93 -27.75 -2.59 -24.64
C SER A 93 -26.23 -2.58 -24.88
N SER A 94 -25.52 -1.50 -24.53
CA SER A 94 -24.06 -1.44 -24.64
C SER A 94 -23.33 -2.25 -23.56
N PHE A 95 -24.03 -2.60 -22.47
CA PHE A 95 -23.44 -3.24 -21.29
C PHE A 95 -24.10 -4.56 -20.92
N LEU A 96 -25.25 -4.91 -21.50
CA LEU A 96 -25.97 -6.14 -21.18
C LEU A 96 -25.89 -7.12 -22.35
N THR A 97 -25.43 -8.33 -22.07
CA THR A 97 -25.35 -9.43 -23.06
C THR A 97 -26.04 -10.68 -22.52
N SER A 98 -26.35 -11.65 -23.39
CA SER A 98 -26.85 -12.95 -22.96
C SER A 98 -25.76 -13.73 -22.21
N SER A 99 -26.07 -14.22 -21.01
CA SER A 99 -25.18 -15.07 -20.20
C SER A 99 -24.86 -16.36 -20.94
N ARG A 100 -23.64 -16.87 -20.72
CA ARG A 100 -23.13 -18.08 -21.39
C ARG A 100 -23.62 -19.37 -20.77
N ASP A 101 -23.94 -19.36 -19.47
CA ASP A 101 -24.08 -20.58 -18.67
C ASP A 101 -25.48 -20.79 -18.08
N ILE A 102 -26.40 -19.82 -18.17
CA ILE A 102 -27.68 -19.87 -17.45
C ILE A 102 -28.87 -19.50 -18.34
N GLN A 103 -29.76 -20.46 -18.57
CA GLN A 103 -31.12 -20.20 -19.07
C GLN A 103 -32.05 -19.95 -17.89
N ARG A 104 -32.90 -18.92 -17.98
CA ARG A 104 -33.96 -18.72 -16.98
C ARG A 104 -34.99 -19.86 -17.11
N THR A 105 -35.66 -20.17 -16.01
CA THR A 105 -36.75 -21.16 -15.96
C THR A 105 -37.96 -20.78 -16.83
N ASP A 106 -38.06 -19.53 -17.27
CA ASP A 106 -39.11 -18.98 -18.13
C ASP A 106 -38.76 -18.95 -19.64
N GLY A 107 -37.60 -19.48 -20.03
CA GLY A 107 -37.17 -19.55 -21.44
C GLY A 107 -36.51 -18.28 -21.98
N ASN A 108 -36.42 -17.19 -21.20
CA ASN A 108 -35.67 -16.00 -21.59
C ASN A 108 -34.17 -16.14 -21.26
N PRO A 109 -33.25 -15.61 -22.09
CA PRO A 109 -31.83 -15.63 -21.78
C PRO A 109 -31.56 -14.77 -20.54
N GLN A 110 -30.85 -15.31 -19.54
CA GLN A 110 -30.39 -14.51 -18.41
C GLN A 110 -29.39 -13.48 -18.93
N ARG A 111 -29.54 -12.19 -18.55
CA ARG A 111 -28.61 -11.14 -18.95
C ARG A 111 -27.45 -11.04 -17.97
N ALA A 112 -26.28 -10.70 -18.48
CA ALA A 112 -25.07 -10.45 -17.71
C ALA A 112 -24.49 -9.07 -18.05
N LEU A 113 -23.93 -8.41 -17.04
CA LEU A 113 -23.20 -7.15 -17.18
C LEU A 113 -21.84 -7.39 -17.82
N HIS A 114 -21.53 -6.63 -18.86
CA HIS A 114 -20.30 -6.64 -19.64
C HIS A 114 -19.72 -5.23 -19.70
N THR A 115 -18.43 -5.07 -19.40
CA THR A 115 -17.83 -3.74 -19.21
C THR A 115 -16.80 -3.34 -20.27
N GLN A 116 -16.64 -4.12 -21.35
CA GLN A 116 -15.62 -3.88 -22.37
C GLN A 116 -15.69 -2.48 -22.99
N TYR A 117 -16.90 -1.94 -23.17
CA TYR A 117 -17.12 -0.60 -23.73
C TYR A 117 -16.50 0.53 -22.90
N LEU A 118 -16.33 0.35 -21.58
CA LEU A 118 -15.81 1.41 -20.70
C LEU A 118 -14.38 1.83 -21.05
N ARG A 119 -13.52 0.89 -21.50
CA ARG A 119 -12.11 1.19 -21.81
C ARG A 119 -12.02 2.18 -22.97
N THR A 120 -12.68 1.87 -24.08
CA THR A 120 -12.70 2.71 -25.29
C THR A 120 -13.45 4.02 -25.06
N PHE A 121 -14.57 3.97 -24.33
CA PHE A 121 -15.33 5.17 -24.01
C PHE A 121 -14.49 6.16 -23.20
N TYR A 122 -13.85 5.68 -22.14
CA TYR A 122 -13.09 6.56 -21.25
C TYR A 122 -11.85 7.14 -21.93
N GLN A 123 -11.16 6.36 -22.77
CA GLN A 123 -10.04 6.85 -23.59
C GLN A 123 -10.42 8.05 -24.44
N GLN A 124 -11.56 7.99 -25.13
CA GLN A 124 -12.05 9.09 -25.93
C GLN A 124 -12.48 10.28 -25.06
N TRP A 125 -13.26 10.00 -24.00
CA TRP A 125 -13.76 11.04 -23.12
C TRP A 125 -12.64 11.85 -22.44
N HIS A 126 -11.52 11.21 -22.08
CA HIS A 126 -10.40 11.90 -21.45
C HIS A 126 -9.79 12.96 -22.38
N LEU A 127 -9.65 12.65 -23.67
CA LEU A 127 -9.16 13.61 -24.66
C LEU A 127 -10.16 14.77 -24.81
N ASP A 128 -11.44 14.45 -24.97
CA ASP A 128 -12.50 15.45 -25.11
C ASP A 128 -12.61 16.35 -23.86
N PHE A 129 -12.36 15.80 -22.67
CA PHE A 129 -12.36 16.55 -21.41
C PHE A 129 -11.27 17.62 -21.37
N LEU A 130 -10.06 17.30 -21.84
CA LEU A 130 -8.93 18.22 -21.84
C LEU A 130 -9.16 19.41 -22.79
N ASP A 131 -9.98 19.22 -23.82
CA ASP A 131 -10.37 20.27 -24.77
C ASP A 131 -11.50 21.19 -24.26
N LEU A 132 -12.13 20.86 -23.12
CA LEU A 132 -13.18 21.69 -22.54
C LEU A 132 -12.62 22.98 -21.91
N PRO A 133 -13.38 24.10 -21.91
CA PRO A 133 -13.06 25.28 -21.10
C PRO A 133 -12.93 24.95 -19.61
N GLU A 134 -12.03 25.63 -18.90
CA GLU A 134 -11.72 25.37 -17.49
C GLU A 134 -12.95 25.36 -16.57
N ASP A 135 -13.91 26.27 -16.78
CA ASP A 135 -15.16 26.31 -16.00
C ASP A 135 -16.00 25.04 -16.17
N LYS A 136 -16.03 24.48 -17.39
CA LYS A 136 -16.72 23.22 -17.68
C LYS A 136 -15.96 22.04 -17.11
N GLN A 137 -14.63 22.03 -17.20
CA GLN A 137 -13.80 21.01 -16.56
C GLN A 137 -14.05 20.97 -15.05
N LYS A 138 -14.12 22.14 -14.40
CA LYS A 138 -14.40 22.26 -12.96
C LYS A 138 -15.80 21.76 -12.61
N SER A 139 -16.82 22.21 -13.34
CA SER A 139 -18.21 21.76 -13.11
C SER A 139 -18.37 20.25 -13.27
N LEU A 140 -17.79 19.69 -14.34
CA LEU A 140 -17.84 18.26 -14.61
C LEU A 140 -17.06 17.47 -13.55
N SER A 141 -15.88 17.95 -13.13
CA SER A 141 -15.09 17.34 -12.06
C SER A 141 -15.85 17.29 -10.72
N VAL A 142 -16.64 18.30 -10.40
CA VAL A 142 -17.49 18.31 -9.19
C VAL A 142 -18.59 17.23 -9.29
N SER A 143 -19.31 17.17 -10.41
CA SER A 143 -20.36 16.15 -10.62
C SER A 143 -19.79 14.73 -10.60
N PHE A 144 -18.62 14.57 -11.23
CA PHE A 144 -17.86 13.34 -11.27
C PHE A 144 -17.45 12.89 -9.86
N GLY A 145 -16.82 13.78 -9.09
CA GLY A 145 -16.41 13.51 -7.71
C GLY A 145 -17.58 13.11 -6.83
N ARG A 146 -18.71 13.84 -6.93
CA ARG A 146 -19.94 13.56 -6.18
C ARG A 146 -20.49 12.16 -6.50
N SER A 147 -20.57 11.81 -7.78
CA SER A 147 -21.09 10.51 -8.23
C SER A 147 -20.20 9.34 -7.78
N VAL A 148 -18.88 9.47 -7.94
CA VAL A 148 -17.93 8.42 -7.51
C VAL A 148 -17.90 8.26 -6.00
N VAL A 149 -17.88 9.36 -5.24
CA VAL A 149 -17.91 9.32 -3.77
C VAL A 149 -19.23 8.72 -3.27
N GLY A 150 -20.37 9.13 -3.83
CA GLY A 150 -21.67 8.59 -3.48
C GLY A 150 -21.76 7.09 -3.72
N ALA A 151 -21.30 6.62 -4.88
CA ALA A 151 -21.26 5.20 -5.23
C ALA A 151 -20.36 4.39 -4.30
N ARG A 152 -19.16 4.92 -3.99
CA ARG A 152 -18.22 4.31 -3.05
C ARG A 152 -18.84 4.16 -1.65
N ASP A 153 -19.46 5.22 -1.14
CA ASP A 153 -20.06 5.23 0.20
C ASP A 153 -21.23 4.24 0.27
N TRP A 154 -22.02 4.12 -0.81
CA TRP A 154 -23.02 3.07 -0.92
C TRP A 154 -22.41 1.68 -0.97
N ALA A 155 -21.38 1.42 -1.79
CA ALA A 155 -20.72 0.12 -1.85
C ALA A 155 -20.20 -0.32 -0.46
N LEU A 156 -19.60 0.61 0.30
CA LEU A 156 -19.20 0.40 1.69
C LEU A 156 -20.40 0.09 2.59
N TYR A 157 -21.48 0.87 2.49
CA TYR A 157 -22.71 0.66 3.26
C TYR A 157 -23.32 -0.72 2.97
N LEU A 158 -23.34 -1.15 1.71
CA LEU A 158 -23.87 -2.46 1.31
C LEU A 158 -23.11 -3.57 2.03
N GLU A 159 -21.79 -3.51 2.04
CA GLU A 159 -20.94 -4.53 2.66
C GLU A 159 -21.10 -4.55 4.19
N VAL A 160 -20.99 -3.39 4.83
CA VAL A 160 -20.82 -3.29 6.29
C VAL A 160 -22.15 -3.26 7.04
N LYS A 161 -23.22 -2.74 6.42
CA LYS A 161 -24.52 -2.53 7.09
C LYS A 161 -25.64 -3.31 6.41
N LEU A 162 -25.85 -3.14 5.10
CA LEU A 162 -27.03 -3.72 4.45
C LEU A 162 -27.04 -5.25 4.47
N ARG A 163 -25.87 -5.88 4.23
CA ARG A 163 -25.70 -7.33 4.31
C ARG A 163 -26.11 -7.91 5.67
N LEU A 164 -25.86 -7.18 6.76
CA LEU A 164 -26.24 -7.58 8.11
C LEU A 164 -27.73 -7.34 8.38
N LYS A 165 -28.28 -6.24 7.84
CA LYS A 165 -29.70 -5.91 7.97
C LYS A 165 -30.62 -6.86 7.20
N ILE A 166 -30.16 -7.40 6.07
CA ILE A 166 -30.95 -8.28 5.20
C ILE A 166 -30.24 -9.64 5.10
N PRO A 167 -30.55 -10.60 5.99
CA PRO A 167 -29.87 -11.90 6.05
C PRO A 167 -29.96 -12.71 4.74
N ALA A 168 -30.96 -12.47 3.90
CA ALA A 168 -31.12 -13.10 2.60
C ALA A 168 -29.89 -12.90 1.70
N TYR A 169 -29.18 -11.77 1.82
CA TYR A 169 -27.94 -11.51 1.07
C TYR A 169 -26.73 -12.34 1.54
N ASN A 170 -26.85 -13.12 2.61
CA ASN A 170 -25.83 -14.09 3.02
C ASN A 170 -26.09 -15.49 2.46
N SER A 171 -27.26 -15.74 1.86
CA SER A 171 -27.68 -17.05 1.36
C SER A 171 -27.69 -17.11 -0.17
N ARG A 172 -27.34 -18.27 -0.75
CA ARG A 172 -27.39 -18.47 -2.19
C ARG A 172 -28.84 -18.54 -2.70
N PRO A 173 -29.13 -18.06 -3.92
CA PRO A 173 -28.19 -17.48 -4.90
C PRO A 173 -27.88 -15.99 -4.68
N LEU A 174 -28.67 -15.29 -3.86
CA LEU A 174 -28.60 -13.83 -3.69
C LEU A 174 -27.23 -13.33 -3.24
N SER A 175 -26.52 -14.07 -2.40
CA SER A 175 -25.17 -13.70 -1.94
C SER A 175 -24.18 -13.52 -3.10
N SER A 176 -24.27 -14.34 -4.14
CA SER A 176 -23.40 -14.24 -5.32
C SER A 176 -23.66 -12.95 -6.10
N ILE A 177 -24.94 -12.64 -6.32
CA ILE A 177 -25.35 -11.44 -7.06
C ILE A 177 -25.02 -10.19 -6.25
N PHE A 178 -25.23 -10.23 -4.94
CA PHE A 178 -24.92 -9.14 -4.02
C PHE A 178 -23.41 -8.82 -4.00
N ASN A 179 -22.56 -9.85 -3.86
CA ASN A 179 -21.10 -9.69 -3.95
C ASN A 179 -20.68 -9.10 -5.31
N ALA A 180 -21.25 -9.60 -6.41
CA ALA A 180 -20.96 -9.09 -7.76
C ALA A 180 -21.36 -7.62 -7.92
N THR A 181 -22.50 -7.20 -7.36
CA THR A 181 -22.94 -5.79 -7.38
C THR A 181 -21.93 -4.88 -6.68
N ILE A 182 -21.48 -5.25 -5.47
CA ILE A 182 -20.48 -4.46 -4.73
C ILE A 182 -19.16 -4.45 -5.49
N ARG A 183 -18.66 -5.61 -5.93
CA ARG A 183 -17.43 -5.72 -6.72
C ARG A 183 -17.46 -4.81 -7.95
N ASN A 184 -18.54 -4.85 -8.73
CA ASN A 184 -18.65 -4.05 -9.95
C ASN A 184 -18.70 -2.55 -9.65
N ALA A 185 -19.39 -2.15 -8.58
CA ALA A 185 -19.38 -0.76 -8.11
C ALA A 185 -17.96 -0.32 -7.72
N LEU A 186 -17.21 -1.15 -6.99
CA LEU A 186 -15.83 -0.85 -6.59
C LEU A 186 -14.90 -0.71 -7.80
N LEU A 187 -14.94 -1.67 -8.74
CA LEU A 187 -14.13 -1.61 -9.97
C LEU A 187 -14.46 -0.37 -10.80
N LEU A 188 -15.75 -0.04 -10.95
CA LEU A 188 -16.18 1.15 -11.66
C LEU A 188 -15.67 2.42 -10.95
N THR A 189 -15.87 2.53 -9.64
CA THR A 189 -15.40 3.71 -8.89
C THR A 189 -13.87 3.86 -8.91
N GLU A 190 -13.10 2.77 -8.92
CA GLU A 190 -11.64 2.83 -9.06
C GLU A 190 -11.22 3.29 -10.46
N LEU A 191 -11.84 2.77 -11.52
CA LEU A 191 -11.63 3.23 -12.89
C LEU A 191 -11.92 4.73 -13.00
N LEU A 192 -13.09 5.16 -12.52
CA LEU A 192 -13.54 6.54 -12.55
C LEU A 192 -12.68 7.44 -11.65
N ALA A 193 -12.21 6.99 -10.49
CA ALA A 193 -11.32 7.79 -9.65
C ALA A 193 -10.00 8.15 -10.33
N LYS A 194 -9.55 7.32 -11.29
CA LYS A 194 -8.38 7.62 -12.12
C LYS A 194 -8.72 8.44 -13.36
N ALA A 195 -10.01 8.62 -13.62
CA ALA A 195 -10.52 9.22 -14.84
C ALA A 195 -10.37 10.74 -14.91
N VAL A 196 -10.50 11.40 -13.75
CA VAL A 196 -10.43 12.86 -13.62
C VAL A 196 -8.97 13.29 -13.57
N PRO A 197 -8.54 14.29 -14.35
CA PRO A 197 -7.20 14.85 -14.23
C PRO A 197 -6.89 15.26 -12.80
N GLN A 198 -5.74 14.81 -12.27
CA GLN A 198 -5.29 15.06 -10.88
C GLN A 198 -5.02 16.54 -10.58
N ALA A 199 -5.30 17.46 -11.50
CA ALA A 199 -5.00 18.88 -11.40
C ALA A 199 -5.93 19.68 -10.47
N TYR A 200 -7.05 19.11 -10.02
CA TYR A 200 -8.10 19.87 -9.32
C TYR A 200 -8.56 19.43 -7.90
N PRO A 201 -7.89 18.52 -7.14
CA PRO A 201 -8.35 18.25 -5.79
C PRO A 201 -7.74 19.27 -4.82
N GLU A 202 -8.40 20.42 -4.65
CA GLU A 202 -8.32 21.19 -3.39
C GLU A 202 -8.71 20.31 -2.18
N SER A 203 -9.35 19.16 -2.44
CA SER A 203 -9.84 18.18 -1.46
C SER A 203 -8.89 17.01 -1.17
N GLY A 204 -7.59 17.12 -1.49
CA GLY A 204 -6.60 16.10 -1.18
C GLY A 204 -6.77 14.79 -1.96
N PHE A 205 -5.78 13.91 -1.90
CA PHE A 205 -5.90 12.55 -2.42
C PHE A 205 -7.02 11.84 -1.66
N VAL A 206 -8.20 11.72 -2.26
CA VAL A 206 -9.20 10.78 -1.76
C VAL A 206 -8.57 9.40 -1.87
N ASN A 207 -8.18 8.83 -0.74
CA ASN A 207 -7.64 7.48 -0.72
C ASN A 207 -8.79 6.50 -1.01
N PHE A 208 -8.95 6.12 -2.28
CA PHE A 208 -9.97 5.18 -2.73
C PHE A 208 -9.67 3.72 -2.35
N GLN A 209 -8.55 3.45 -1.66
CA GLN A 209 -8.23 2.12 -1.16
C GLN A 209 -9.17 1.74 -0.01
N MET A 210 -10.13 0.89 -0.31
CA MET A 210 -11.02 0.27 0.66
C MET A 210 -10.47 -1.12 1.00
N ASP A 211 -10.27 -1.43 2.29
CA ASP A 211 -9.91 -2.79 2.74
C ASP A 211 -11.17 -3.66 2.79
N ILE A 212 -11.78 -3.88 1.62
CA ILE A 212 -13.00 -4.67 1.46
C ILE A 212 -12.74 -5.81 0.49
N ASP A 213 -13.40 -6.93 0.74
CA ASP A 213 -13.39 -8.08 -0.17
C ASP A 213 -14.80 -8.70 -0.09
N PRO A 214 -15.72 -8.30 -0.99
CA PRO A 214 -17.13 -8.68 -0.88
C PRO A 214 -17.30 -10.19 -0.83
N GLY A 215 -17.73 -10.70 0.32
CA GLY A 215 -17.88 -12.14 0.56
C GLY A 215 -16.58 -12.95 0.52
N GLY A 216 -15.40 -12.32 0.61
CA GLY A 216 -14.10 -12.99 0.55
C GLY A 216 -13.69 -13.48 -0.85
N GLU A 217 -14.44 -13.07 -1.89
CA GLU A 217 -14.30 -13.59 -3.25
C GLU A 217 -12.89 -13.39 -3.83
N ILE A 218 -12.31 -12.20 -3.64
CA ILE A 218 -10.99 -11.87 -4.19
C ILE A 218 -9.92 -12.71 -3.49
N LYS A 219 -9.92 -12.75 -2.15
CA LYS A 219 -8.97 -13.55 -1.36
C LYS A 219 -9.06 -15.03 -1.70
N ASP A 220 -10.27 -15.57 -1.81
CA ASP A 220 -10.48 -16.98 -2.11
C ASP A 220 -9.96 -17.33 -3.51
N ARG A 221 -10.20 -16.47 -4.51
CA ARG A 221 -9.70 -16.68 -5.88
C ARG A 221 -8.19 -16.53 -6.00
N LEU A 222 -7.60 -15.53 -5.33
CA LEU A 222 -6.14 -15.37 -5.27
C LEU A 222 -5.50 -16.63 -4.66
N ARG A 223 -6.07 -17.13 -3.55
CA ARG A 223 -5.62 -18.38 -2.91
C ARG A 223 -5.76 -19.58 -3.85
N GLN A 224 -6.89 -19.73 -4.53
CA GLN A 224 -7.11 -20.81 -5.50
C GLN A 224 -6.13 -20.73 -6.69
N SER A 225 -5.72 -19.53 -7.07
CA SER A 225 -4.75 -19.29 -8.14
C SER A 225 -3.29 -19.42 -7.68
N GLY A 226 -3.05 -19.76 -6.40
CA GLY A 226 -1.73 -20.04 -5.83
C GLY A 226 -1.03 -18.85 -5.18
N TRP A 227 -1.68 -17.69 -5.06
CA TRP A 227 -1.03 -16.50 -4.51
C TRP A 227 -0.78 -16.62 -2.99
N CYS A 228 0.42 -16.18 -2.56
CA CYS A 228 0.79 -16.06 -1.16
C CYS A 228 -0.17 -15.12 -0.39
N PRO A 229 -0.63 -15.47 0.84
CA PRO A 229 -1.53 -14.62 1.65
C PRO A 229 -1.01 -13.20 1.91
N SER A 230 0.31 -13.03 2.05
CA SER A 230 0.92 -11.71 2.20
C SER A 230 0.85 -10.91 0.90
N ASN A 231 1.06 -11.56 -0.25
CA ASN A 231 0.99 -10.90 -1.56
C ASN A 231 -0.45 -10.53 -1.91
N SER A 232 -1.42 -11.41 -1.61
CA SER A 232 -2.85 -11.11 -1.76
C SER A 232 -3.26 -9.88 -0.96
N ARG A 233 -2.79 -9.74 0.28
CA ARG A 233 -3.05 -8.54 1.09
C ARG A 233 -2.45 -7.29 0.45
N THR A 234 -1.24 -7.37 -0.10
CA THR A 234 -0.63 -6.23 -0.80
C THR A 234 -1.44 -5.85 -2.04
N LEU A 235 -1.80 -6.83 -2.90
CA LEU A 235 -2.61 -6.58 -4.09
C LEU A 235 -3.93 -5.88 -3.75
N ILE A 236 -4.67 -6.39 -2.75
CA ILE A 236 -5.96 -5.84 -2.34
C ILE A 236 -5.79 -4.47 -1.66
N ASN A 237 -4.98 -4.40 -0.60
CA ASN A 237 -4.98 -3.26 0.31
C ASN A 237 -4.04 -2.14 -0.16
N ARG A 238 -3.05 -2.42 -1.01
CA ARG A 238 -2.07 -1.44 -1.51
C ARG A 238 -2.30 -1.07 -2.98
N TYR A 239 -2.75 -1.98 -3.82
CA TYR A 239 -2.88 -1.71 -5.26
C TYR A 239 -4.33 -1.57 -5.74
N GLY A 240 -5.29 -1.89 -4.88
CA GLY A 240 -6.72 -1.72 -5.15
C GLY A 240 -7.38 -2.99 -5.73
N HIS A 241 -8.71 -2.96 -5.79
CA HIS A 241 -9.53 -4.08 -6.24
C HIS A 241 -9.27 -4.43 -7.70
N SER A 242 -9.01 -3.44 -8.54
CA SER A 242 -8.71 -3.65 -9.96
C SER A 242 -7.44 -4.47 -10.17
N ALA A 243 -6.36 -4.13 -9.45
CA ALA A 243 -5.11 -4.88 -9.48
C ALA A 243 -5.28 -6.29 -8.89
N ALA A 244 -6.00 -6.41 -7.77
CA ALA A 244 -6.28 -7.69 -7.15
C ALA A 244 -7.14 -8.61 -8.04
N MET A 245 -8.19 -8.08 -8.67
CA MET A 245 -9.04 -8.83 -9.59
C MET A 245 -8.28 -9.27 -10.84
N TYR A 246 -7.46 -8.41 -11.43
CA TYR A 246 -6.61 -8.80 -12.55
C TYR A 246 -5.63 -9.90 -12.16
N ALA A 247 -5.04 -9.81 -10.96
CA ALA A 247 -4.16 -10.86 -10.45
C ALA A 247 -4.87 -12.21 -10.26
N THR A 248 -6.20 -12.27 -10.07
CA THR A 248 -6.95 -13.55 -10.08
C THR A 248 -6.99 -14.23 -11.44
N LEU A 249 -6.70 -13.51 -12.53
CA LEU A 249 -6.59 -14.07 -13.89
C LEU A 249 -5.19 -14.61 -14.18
N LEU A 250 -4.24 -14.35 -13.29
CA LEU A 250 -2.85 -14.77 -13.40
C LEU A 250 -2.50 -15.80 -12.34
N ARG A 251 -1.50 -16.62 -12.63
CA ARG A 251 -0.80 -17.42 -11.63
C ARG A 251 0.48 -16.70 -11.20
N PRO A 252 0.88 -16.76 -9.91
CA PRO A 252 2.19 -16.27 -9.50
C PRO A 252 3.29 -17.06 -10.22
N ILE A 253 4.38 -16.38 -10.56
CA ILE A 253 5.58 -17.02 -11.14
C ILE A 253 6.62 -17.06 -10.03
N GLU A 254 6.94 -18.27 -9.59
CA GLU A 254 7.80 -18.50 -8.44
C GLU A 254 8.79 -19.61 -8.77
N GLN A 255 9.92 -19.61 -8.06
CA GLN A 255 10.88 -20.68 -8.22
C GLN A 255 10.29 -22.02 -7.73
N PRO A 256 10.59 -23.16 -8.37
CA PRO A 256 9.95 -24.43 -8.02
C PRO A 256 10.10 -24.90 -6.57
N GLN A 257 11.15 -24.46 -5.87
CA GLN A 257 11.42 -24.82 -4.48
C GLN A 257 10.74 -23.91 -3.44
N VAL A 258 10.08 -22.84 -3.87
CA VAL A 258 9.46 -21.85 -2.97
C VAL A 258 8.13 -22.42 -2.45
N SER A 259 7.92 -22.32 -1.13
CA SER A 259 6.68 -22.75 -0.49
C SER A 259 6.07 -21.63 0.36
N HIS A 260 4.78 -21.37 0.14
CA HIS A 260 4.00 -20.37 0.88
C HIS A 260 3.17 -20.95 2.03
N THR A 261 3.34 -22.23 2.38
CA THR A 261 2.55 -22.92 3.42
C THR A 261 2.60 -22.26 4.80
N HIS A 262 3.74 -21.66 5.15
CA HIS A 262 3.97 -21.01 6.44
C HIS A 262 3.85 -19.48 6.38
N CYS A 263 3.42 -18.93 5.23
CA CYS A 263 3.23 -17.49 5.11
C CYS A 263 1.94 -17.02 5.79
N SER A 264 1.98 -15.82 6.35
CA SER A 264 0.81 -15.18 6.96
C SER A 264 0.36 -13.98 6.14
N LYS A 265 -0.82 -13.40 6.47
CA LYS A 265 -1.26 -12.11 5.90
C LYS A 265 -0.31 -10.95 6.23
N ARG A 266 0.54 -11.09 7.25
CA ARG A 266 1.46 -10.03 7.69
C ARG A 266 2.83 -10.14 7.04
N GLN A 267 3.27 -11.36 6.75
CA GLN A 267 4.63 -11.59 6.29
C GLN A 267 4.67 -12.77 5.32
N CYS A 268 5.35 -12.56 4.20
CA CYS A 268 5.84 -13.64 3.37
C CYS A 268 7.22 -14.04 3.91
N ILE A 269 7.38 -15.29 4.31
CA ILE A 269 8.66 -15.83 4.78
C ILE A 269 9.31 -16.77 3.77
N ALA A 270 8.62 -17.10 2.67
CA ALA A 270 9.10 -18.07 1.68
C ALA A 270 10.38 -17.63 0.95
N TYR A 271 10.63 -16.32 0.92
CA TYR A 271 11.82 -15.71 0.30
C TYR A 271 12.86 -15.26 1.34
N ASN A 272 12.65 -15.58 2.63
CA ASN A 272 13.66 -15.34 3.65
C ASN A 272 14.80 -16.33 3.48
N VAL A 273 16.00 -15.79 3.32
CA VAL A 273 17.22 -16.59 3.18
C VAL A 273 17.86 -16.76 4.55
N ASP A 274 18.06 -18.01 4.98
CA ASP A 274 18.94 -18.33 6.09
C ASP A 274 20.38 -18.36 5.59
N VAL A 275 21.16 -17.36 6.00
CA VAL A 275 22.55 -17.16 5.56
C VAL A 275 23.45 -18.35 5.96
N SER A 276 23.08 -19.11 6.99
CA SER A 276 23.88 -20.25 7.46
C SER A 276 23.77 -21.48 6.54
N THR A 277 22.61 -21.68 5.93
CA THR A 277 22.30 -22.85 5.09
C THR A 277 22.24 -22.54 3.59
N TYR A 278 22.18 -21.25 3.24
CA TYR A 278 22.07 -20.82 1.85
C TYR A 278 23.36 -21.01 1.04
N SER A 279 23.19 -21.48 -0.20
CA SER A 279 24.24 -21.60 -1.21
C SER A 279 23.77 -20.93 -2.51
N PRO A 280 24.65 -20.19 -3.22
CA PRO A 280 24.35 -19.67 -4.54
C PRO A 280 23.91 -20.78 -5.51
N GLN A 281 23.01 -20.46 -6.44
CA GLN A 281 22.55 -21.41 -7.45
C GLN A 281 23.27 -21.17 -8.77
N HIS A 282 23.49 -22.25 -9.51
CA HIS A 282 23.96 -22.19 -10.88
C HIS A 282 22.86 -21.67 -11.83
N VAL A 283 23.26 -21.23 -13.02
CA VAL A 283 22.32 -20.81 -14.08
C VAL A 283 21.48 -22.00 -14.53
N ASP A 284 22.13 -23.14 -14.76
CA ASP A 284 21.52 -24.43 -15.04
C ASP A 284 21.65 -25.35 -13.81
N ARG A 285 20.61 -26.13 -13.53
CA ARG A 285 20.58 -27.07 -12.39
C ARG A 285 21.57 -28.23 -12.54
N GLU A 286 21.94 -28.58 -13.76
CA GLU A 286 22.89 -29.66 -14.06
C GLU A 286 24.34 -29.16 -14.00
N CYS A 287 24.56 -27.84 -13.90
CA CYS A 287 25.91 -27.27 -13.85
C CYS A 287 26.52 -27.42 -12.45
N SER A 288 27.81 -27.79 -12.42
CA SER A 288 28.61 -27.93 -11.19
C SER A 288 29.95 -27.18 -11.28
N CYS A 289 29.99 -26.06 -12.00
CA CYS A 289 31.20 -25.24 -12.15
C CYS A 289 31.73 -24.74 -10.81
N GLU A 290 33.01 -24.38 -10.76
CA GLU A 290 33.59 -23.76 -9.57
C GLU A 290 32.98 -22.38 -9.25
N HIS A 291 33.18 -21.91 -8.03
CA HIS A 291 32.91 -20.52 -7.67
C HIS A 291 34.06 -19.64 -8.13
N VAL A 292 33.71 -18.48 -8.69
CA VAL A 292 34.65 -17.41 -9.01
C VAL A 292 34.66 -16.42 -7.86
N LEU A 293 35.86 -16.15 -7.35
CA LEU A 293 36.10 -15.20 -6.27
C LEU A 293 36.90 -14.01 -6.84
N PRO A 294 36.52 -12.76 -6.54
CA PRO A 294 37.38 -11.63 -6.84
C PRO A 294 38.60 -11.63 -5.90
N PRO A 295 39.71 -11.00 -6.29
CA PRO A 295 40.83 -10.69 -5.42
C PRO A 295 40.40 -9.97 -4.12
N LEU A 296 40.22 -10.73 -3.03
CA LEU A 296 39.71 -10.22 -1.75
C LEU A 296 40.56 -9.08 -1.19
N LYS A 297 41.89 -9.18 -1.32
CA LYS A 297 42.81 -8.14 -0.85
C LYS A 297 42.55 -6.82 -1.57
N ASP A 298 42.41 -6.84 -2.90
CA ASP A 298 42.18 -5.64 -3.69
C ASP A 298 40.81 -5.02 -3.37
N VAL A 299 39.78 -5.86 -3.16
CA VAL A 299 38.46 -5.39 -2.68
C VAL A 299 38.60 -4.65 -1.36
N CYS A 300 39.28 -5.23 -0.38
CA CYS A 300 39.49 -4.62 0.93
C CYS A 300 40.32 -3.34 0.86
N ASP A 301 41.43 -3.34 0.11
CA ASP A 301 42.32 -2.18 -0.05
C ASP A 301 41.57 -1.01 -0.71
N ILE A 302 40.70 -1.30 -1.70
CA ILE A 302 39.85 -0.28 -2.34
C ILE A 302 38.83 0.29 -1.34
N LEU A 303 38.14 -0.56 -0.58
CA LEU A 303 37.17 -0.11 0.44
C LEU A 303 37.84 0.77 1.51
N GLN A 304 39.02 0.37 1.98
CA GLN A 304 39.80 1.14 2.95
C GLN A 304 40.24 2.51 2.41
N SER A 305 40.45 2.63 1.10
CA SER A 305 40.78 3.91 0.46
C SER A 305 39.60 4.90 0.39
N GLY A 306 38.40 4.50 0.82
CA GLY A 306 37.20 5.36 0.82
C GLY A 306 36.45 5.39 -0.52
N THR A 307 36.71 4.44 -1.42
CA THR A 307 35.95 4.22 -2.66
C THR A 307 35.50 2.76 -2.76
N PHE A 308 34.73 2.40 -3.79
CA PHE A 308 34.19 1.05 -3.95
C PHE A 308 34.85 0.29 -5.12
N PRO A 309 34.94 -1.05 -5.01
CA PRO A 309 35.43 -1.90 -6.10
C PRO A 309 34.44 -1.93 -7.25
N VAL A 310 34.92 -2.08 -8.48
CA VAL A 310 34.14 -2.39 -9.68
C VAL A 310 34.77 -3.63 -10.30
N LEU A 311 33.98 -4.66 -10.55
CA LEU A 311 34.44 -5.92 -11.11
C LEU A 311 34.63 -5.74 -12.61
N ASP A 312 35.67 -6.37 -13.14
CA ASP A 312 35.94 -6.41 -14.56
C ASP A 312 35.93 -7.86 -15.06
N GLY A 313 34.85 -8.16 -15.77
CA GLY A 313 34.59 -9.48 -16.35
C GLY A 313 35.11 -9.65 -17.78
N GLU A 314 35.96 -8.77 -18.32
CA GLU A 314 36.42 -8.85 -19.71
C GLU A 314 37.08 -10.22 -20.01
N SER A 315 38.00 -10.65 -19.15
CA SER A 315 38.66 -11.96 -19.29
C SER A 315 37.67 -13.12 -19.18
N ILE A 316 36.67 -13.02 -18.29
CA ILE A 316 35.59 -14.01 -18.14
C ILE A 316 34.71 -14.08 -19.39
N LEU A 317 34.46 -12.96 -20.07
CA LEU A 317 33.70 -12.98 -21.32
C LEU A 317 34.47 -13.60 -22.47
N MET A 318 35.79 -13.37 -22.54
CA MET A 318 36.63 -13.88 -23.61
C MET A 318 36.98 -15.36 -23.46
N ASP A 319 37.25 -15.82 -22.24
CA ASP A 319 37.73 -17.17 -21.94
C ASP A 319 36.91 -17.79 -20.80
N GLY A 320 35.58 -17.87 -20.95
CA GLY A 320 34.63 -18.25 -19.89
C GLY A 320 35.09 -19.30 -18.86
N GLU A 321 35.79 -20.34 -19.29
CA GLU A 321 36.33 -21.38 -18.41
C GLU A 321 37.56 -20.95 -17.60
N ARG A 322 38.53 -20.22 -18.19
CA ARG A 322 39.81 -19.87 -17.54
C ARG A 322 39.94 -18.40 -17.18
N GLY A 323 39.00 -17.58 -17.64
CA GLY A 323 39.00 -16.15 -17.41
C GLY A 323 38.91 -15.84 -15.93
N GLU A 324 39.73 -14.89 -15.49
CA GLU A 324 39.79 -14.45 -14.11
C GLU A 324 38.99 -13.16 -13.92
N LEU A 325 38.36 -13.02 -12.75
CA LEU A 325 37.69 -11.79 -12.39
C LEU A 325 38.70 -10.82 -11.79
N SER A 326 38.88 -9.66 -12.41
CA SER A 326 39.72 -8.60 -11.84
C SER A 326 38.87 -7.52 -11.18
N VAL A 327 39.50 -6.70 -10.35
CA VAL A 327 38.83 -5.61 -9.62
C VAL A 327 39.53 -4.30 -9.93
N ARG A 328 38.75 -3.30 -10.29
CA ARG A 328 39.20 -1.93 -10.53
C ARG A 328 38.63 -1.01 -9.46
N ARG A 329 39.40 0.02 -9.10
CA ARG A 329 38.90 1.09 -8.23
C ARG A 329 38.00 2.03 -9.04
N HIS A 330 36.82 2.38 -8.53
CA HIS A 330 35.92 3.31 -9.23
C HIS A 330 36.60 4.67 -9.56
N GLN A 331 36.39 5.17 -10.78
CA GLN A 331 36.75 6.54 -11.23
C GLN A 331 35.49 7.34 -11.59
N PRO A 332 35.50 8.69 -11.49
CA PRO A 332 34.34 9.55 -11.76
C PRO A 332 33.64 9.35 -13.12
N ASP A 333 34.36 8.93 -14.16
CA ASP A 333 33.83 8.74 -15.53
C ASP A 333 33.76 7.25 -15.94
N MET A 334 33.78 6.34 -14.96
CA MET A 334 33.74 4.90 -15.22
C MET A 334 32.31 4.46 -15.55
N GLU A 335 32.12 3.91 -16.75
CA GLU A 335 30.85 3.27 -17.15
C GLU A 335 30.80 1.81 -16.64
N TYR A 336 29.87 1.53 -15.73
CA TYR A 336 29.65 0.21 -15.16
C TYR A 336 28.17 -0.02 -14.84
N VAL A 337 27.78 -1.30 -14.76
CA VAL A 337 26.41 -1.69 -14.42
C VAL A 337 26.34 -2.16 -12.97
N VAL A 338 25.40 -1.63 -12.19
CA VAL A 338 25.10 -2.18 -10.86
C VAL A 338 23.98 -3.19 -10.98
N ILE A 339 24.15 -4.37 -10.38
CA ILE A 339 23.18 -5.45 -10.41
C ILE A 339 22.41 -5.46 -9.09
N SER A 340 21.15 -5.07 -9.16
CA SER A 340 20.19 -5.15 -8.05
C SER A 340 19.42 -6.45 -8.17
N HIS A 341 19.47 -7.29 -7.14
CA HIS A 341 19.01 -8.67 -7.26
C HIS A 341 18.32 -9.19 -6.00
N VAL A 342 17.61 -10.31 -6.16
CA VAL A 342 16.93 -11.01 -5.06
C VAL A 342 17.80 -12.18 -4.59
N TRP A 343 18.28 -12.16 -3.35
CA TRP A 343 19.14 -13.25 -2.83
C TRP A 343 18.49 -14.63 -2.92
N SER A 344 17.19 -14.74 -2.66
CA SER A 344 16.47 -16.03 -2.77
C SER A 344 16.44 -16.60 -4.18
N ASP A 345 16.81 -15.82 -5.20
CA ASP A 345 16.91 -16.25 -6.60
C ASP A 345 18.28 -16.85 -6.96
N GLY A 346 19.10 -17.17 -5.95
CA GLY A 346 20.33 -17.93 -6.13
C GLY A 346 21.58 -17.06 -6.33
N LEU A 347 21.47 -15.73 -6.22
CA LEU A 347 22.57 -14.80 -6.48
C LEU A 347 23.17 -14.15 -5.21
N GLY A 348 22.63 -14.44 -4.02
CA GLY A 348 23.23 -13.96 -2.76
C GLY A 348 24.59 -14.61 -2.49
N SER A 349 25.59 -13.87 -2.00
CA SER A 349 26.88 -14.44 -1.56
C SER A 349 27.69 -13.42 -0.73
N THR A 350 28.98 -13.69 -0.50
CA THR A 350 29.98 -12.73 -0.01
C THR A 350 31.24 -12.83 -0.83
N THR A 351 32.10 -11.79 -0.78
CA THR A 351 33.38 -11.75 -1.50
C THR A 351 34.23 -13.02 -1.29
N GLU A 352 34.26 -13.58 -0.08
CA GLU A 352 35.04 -14.76 0.27
C GLU A 352 34.44 -16.08 -0.25
N LYS A 353 33.14 -16.11 -0.54
CA LYS A 353 32.45 -17.30 -1.08
C LYS A 353 32.36 -17.27 -2.60
N GLY A 354 32.29 -16.08 -3.20
CA GLY A 354 32.17 -15.92 -4.64
C GLY A 354 30.80 -16.35 -5.19
N LEU A 355 30.68 -16.41 -6.51
CA LEU A 355 29.47 -16.88 -7.22
C LEU A 355 29.85 -17.96 -8.23
N PRO A 356 28.94 -18.90 -8.59
CA PRO A 356 29.25 -19.92 -9.58
C PRO A 356 29.72 -19.28 -10.88
N ARG A 357 30.76 -19.83 -11.51
CA ARG A 357 31.35 -19.32 -12.76
C ARG A 357 30.30 -19.05 -13.83
N CYS A 358 29.34 -19.95 -14.01
CA CYS A 358 28.22 -19.76 -14.94
C CYS A 358 27.39 -18.49 -14.66
N GLN A 359 27.17 -18.14 -13.37
CA GLN A 359 26.49 -16.91 -13.00
C GLN A 359 27.35 -15.70 -13.33
N VAL A 360 28.65 -15.72 -13.00
CA VAL A 360 29.54 -14.59 -13.28
C VAL A 360 29.66 -14.34 -14.79
N VAL A 361 29.77 -15.39 -15.61
CA VAL A 361 29.73 -15.31 -17.08
C VAL A 361 28.41 -14.69 -17.55
N GLN A 362 27.27 -15.17 -17.04
CA GLN A 362 25.95 -14.64 -17.42
C GLN A 362 25.79 -13.17 -17.04
N LEU A 363 26.21 -12.78 -15.83
CA LEU A 363 26.13 -11.39 -15.35
C LEU A 363 27.02 -10.48 -16.19
N ALA A 364 28.27 -10.86 -16.43
CA ALA A 364 29.17 -10.09 -17.30
C ALA A 364 28.59 -9.96 -18.72
N HIS A 365 27.94 -11.00 -19.24
CA HIS A 365 27.31 -10.97 -20.56
C HIS A 365 26.13 -10.00 -20.59
N LEU A 366 25.24 -10.05 -19.59
CA LEU A 366 24.12 -9.12 -19.47
C LEU A 366 24.59 -7.66 -19.37
N CYS A 367 25.64 -7.41 -18.58
CA CYS A 367 26.25 -6.07 -18.45
C CYS A 367 26.85 -5.59 -19.78
N HIS A 368 27.54 -6.46 -20.50
CA HIS A 368 28.08 -6.13 -21.82
C HIS A 368 26.97 -5.84 -22.84
N VAL A 369 25.89 -6.63 -22.86
CA VAL A 369 24.78 -6.41 -23.79
C VAL A 369 24.05 -5.09 -23.51
N ILE A 370 23.82 -4.72 -22.25
CA ILE A 370 23.06 -3.51 -21.91
C ILE A 370 23.90 -2.21 -22.05
N SER A 371 25.21 -2.27 -21.81
CA SER A 371 26.07 -1.07 -21.69
C SER A 371 27.28 -1.03 -22.62
N GLY A 372 27.59 -2.13 -23.31
CA GLY A 372 28.85 -2.32 -24.04
C GLY A 372 30.07 -2.60 -23.16
N SER A 373 29.94 -2.51 -21.83
CA SER A 373 31.01 -2.70 -20.86
C SER A 373 30.84 -3.99 -20.06
N SER A 374 31.96 -4.68 -19.79
CA SER A 374 32.03 -5.83 -18.87
C SER A 374 32.26 -5.42 -17.41
N LEU A 375 32.22 -4.11 -17.12
CA LEU A 375 32.39 -3.58 -15.77
C LEU A 375 31.05 -3.63 -15.03
N PHE A 376 31.04 -4.26 -13.85
CA PHE A 376 29.83 -4.35 -13.06
C PHE A 376 30.09 -4.39 -11.55
N TRP A 377 29.02 -4.21 -10.78
CA TRP A 377 29.02 -4.37 -9.34
C TRP A 377 27.85 -5.25 -8.91
N ILE A 378 28.13 -6.18 -7.99
CA ILE A 378 27.12 -6.97 -7.30
C ILE A 378 27.60 -7.19 -5.85
N ASP A 379 26.69 -7.04 -4.89
CA ASP A 379 26.97 -7.17 -3.45
C ASP A 379 27.56 -8.53 -3.10
N GLY A 380 27.11 -9.60 -3.74
CA GLY A 380 27.60 -10.97 -3.54
C GLY A 380 29.11 -11.16 -3.80
N LEU A 381 29.75 -10.25 -4.54
CA LEU A 381 31.18 -10.29 -4.84
C LEU A 381 31.93 -9.09 -4.25
N CYS A 382 31.26 -7.94 -4.08
CA CYS A 382 31.90 -6.69 -3.64
C CYS A 382 31.74 -6.38 -2.15
N VAL A 383 30.95 -7.16 -1.40
CA VAL A 383 30.73 -6.96 0.04
C VAL A 383 31.36 -8.13 0.83
N PRO A 384 32.48 -7.89 1.53
CA PRO A 384 33.10 -8.89 2.38
C PRO A 384 32.20 -9.30 3.56
N LYS A 385 32.46 -10.49 4.10
CA LYS A 385 31.84 -10.99 5.34
C LYS A 385 32.44 -10.35 6.59
N ASP A 386 33.72 -9.97 6.54
CA ASP A 386 34.40 -9.27 7.64
C ASP A 386 33.55 -8.07 8.14
N PRO A 387 33.24 -7.95 9.44
CA PRO A 387 32.34 -6.92 9.94
C PRO A 387 32.79 -5.48 9.65
N ILE A 388 34.09 -5.20 9.70
CA ILE A 388 34.64 -3.85 9.46
C ILE A 388 34.48 -3.52 7.99
N MET A 389 34.99 -4.37 7.11
CA MET A 389 34.91 -4.16 5.66
C MET A 389 33.47 -4.19 5.15
N ARG A 390 32.61 -5.03 5.73
CA ARG A 390 31.18 -5.05 5.45
C ARG A 390 30.53 -3.71 5.77
N ASN A 391 30.83 -3.15 6.94
CA ASN A 391 30.28 -1.85 7.33
C ASN A 391 30.79 -0.73 6.41
N THR A 392 32.07 -0.74 6.05
CA THR A 392 32.64 0.19 5.06
C THR A 392 31.95 0.05 3.70
N ALA A 393 31.73 -1.17 3.22
CA ALA A 393 31.00 -1.42 1.98
C ALA A 393 29.57 -0.90 2.05
N ILE A 394 28.84 -1.16 3.14
CA ILE A 394 27.46 -0.65 3.36
C ILE A 394 27.40 0.89 3.33
N GLN A 395 28.39 1.55 3.93
CA GLN A 395 28.52 3.02 3.87
C GLN A 395 28.68 3.51 2.42
N LEU A 396 29.49 2.81 1.62
CA LEU A 396 29.78 3.16 0.24
C LEU A 396 28.69 2.74 -0.76
N MET A 397 27.82 1.78 -0.43
CA MET A 397 26.77 1.29 -1.32
C MET A 397 25.90 2.43 -1.89
N SER A 398 25.59 3.46 -1.09
CA SER A 398 24.81 4.61 -1.59
C SER A 398 25.50 5.27 -2.79
N ALA A 399 26.82 5.46 -2.71
CA ALA A 399 27.61 6.03 -3.80
C ALA A 399 27.71 5.07 -5.00
N THR A 400 27.79 3.76 -4.76
CA THR A 400 27.78 2.75 -5.83
C THR A 400 26.51 2.84 -6.67
N TYR A 401 25.33 2.80 -6.07
CA TYR A 401 24.08 2.89 -6.85
C TYR A 401 23.89 4.28 -7.48
N ALA A 402 24.24 5.36 -6.77
CA ALA A 402 24.04 6.72 -7.27
C ALA A 402 25.01 7.13 -8.39
N LYS A 403 26.19 6.51 -8.48
CA LYS A 403 27.18 6.82 -9.52
C LYS A 403 27.07 5.90 -10.73
N ALA A 404 26.29 4.82 -10.64
CA ALA A 404 26.09 3.92 -11.76
C ALA A 404 25.22 4.58 -12.85
N PRO A 405 25.66 4.53 -14.12
CA PRO A 405 24.83 4.91 -15.26
C PRO A 405 23.58 4.04 -15.37
N THR A 406 23.68 2.74 -15.07
CA THR A 406 22.58 1.78 -15.15
C THR A 406 22.53 0.85 -13.95
N THR A 407 21.33 0.67 -13.39
CA THR A 407 21.03 -0.36 -12.38
C THR A 407 20.13 -1.41 -13.02
N LEU A 408 20.66 -2.62 -13.19
CA LEU A 408 19.95 -3.77 -13.75
C LEU A 408 19.26 -4.57 -12.63
N VAL A 409 17.94 -4.70 -12.73
CA VAL A 409 17.11 -5.46 -11.79
C VAL A 409 16.94 -6.89 -12.25
N LEU A 410 17.34 -7.83 -11.39
CA LEU A 410 17.18 -9.27 -11.59
C LEU A 410 16.19 -9.83 -10.55
N ASP A 411 15.02 -10.26 -11.04
CA ASP A 411 13.98 -10.96 -10.29
C ASP A 411 13.54 -12.19 -11.10
N TYR A 412 13.42 -13.34 -10.45
CA TYR A 412 13.07 -14.60 -11.11
C TYR A 412 11.73 -14.49 -11.85
N GLY A 413 10.71 -13.91 -11.23
CA GLY A 413 9.37 -13.79 -11.82
C GLY A 413 9.37 -12.87 -13.04
N LEU A 414 10.10 -11.76 -12.97
CA LEU A 414 10.25 -10.83 -14.09
C LEU A 414 11.00 -11.46 -15.27
N ARG A 415 12.06 -12.24 -15.02
CA ARG A 415 12.82 -12.95 -16.06
C ARG A 415 12.04 -14.05 -16.78
N GLN A 416 10.86 -14.42 -16.31
CA GLN A 416 9.95 -15.32 -17.02
C GLN A 416 8.87 -14.57 -17.83
N CYS A 417 8.67 -13.28 -17.56
CA CYS A 417 7.70 -12.45 -18.24
C CYS A 417 8.24 -12.03 -19.62
N SER A 418 7.41 -12.15 -20.67
CA SER A 418 7.77 -11.68 -22.01
C SER A 418 7.50 -10.18 -22.13
N SER A 419 8.35 -9.49 -22.88
CA SER A 419 8.10 -8.11 -23.33
C SER A 419 6.88 -7.97 -24.24
N SER A 420 6.43 -9.06 -24.87
CA SER A 420 5.16 -9.10 -25.62
C SER A 420 3.90 -9.21 -24.75
N SER A 421 4.04 -9.32 -23.42
CA SER A 421 2.89 -9.33 -22.51
C SER A 421 2.26 -7.93 -22.45
N THR A 422 0.98 -7.86 -22.12
CA THR A 422 0.27 -6.59 -21.94
C THR A 422 0.87 -5.74 -20.82
N THR A 423 0.74 -4.43 -20.94
CA THR A 423 1.23 -3.47 -19.93
C THR A 423 0.64 -3.75 -18.54
N GLU A 424 -0.63 -4.15 -18.47
CA GLU A 424 -1.31 -4.53 -17.24
C GLU A 424 -0.73 -5.81 -16.63
N GLU A 425 -0.39 -6.82 -17.44
CA GLU A 425 0.29 -8.01 -16.94
C GLU A 425 1.69 -7.66 -16.42
N ILE A 426 2.51 -6.94 -17.19
CA ILE A 426 3.86 -6.50 -16.76
C ILE A 426 3.77 -5.68 -15.46
N ALA A 427 2.79 -4.78 -15.35
CA ALA A 427 2.55 -3.99 -14.15
C ALA A 427 2.26 -4.88 -12.94
N ILE A 428 1.37 -5.87 -13.05
CA ILE A 428 1.10 -6.81 -11.95
C ILE A 428 2.33 -7.66 -11.63
N ARG A 429 3.12 -8.09 -12.62
CA ARG A 429 4.38 -8.81 -12.39
C ARG A 429 5.38 -7.98 -11.58
N ILE A 430 5.56 -6.70 -11.92
CA ILE A 430 6.42 -5.78 -11.17
C ILE A 430 5.86 -5.55 -9.77
N LEU A 431 4.60 -5.13 -9.65
CA LEU A 431 3.93 -4.82 -8.37
C LEU A 431 3.95 -6.00 -7.38
N SER A 432 3.94 -7.23 -7.89
CA SER A 432 3.96 -8.44 -7.07
C SER A 432 5.33 -9.13 -6.97
N SER A 433 6.36 -8.54 -7.56
CA SER A 433 7.73 -9.09 -7.60
C SER A 433 8.36 -9.19 -6.22
N VAL A 434 9.28 -10.14 -6.06
CA VAL A 434 10.05 -10.28 -4.82
C VAL A 434 10.96 -9.08 -4.65
N TRP A 435 11.51 -8.56 -5.75
CA TRP A 435 12.33 -7.36 -5.75
C TRP A 435 11.62 -6.17 -5.10
N LEU A 436 10.39 -5.82 -5.48
CA LEU A 436 9.66 -4.71 -4.86
C LEU A 436 9.35 -4.93 -3.37
N ARG A 437 9.36 -6.18 -2.92
CA ARG A 437 9.05 -6.55 -1.54
C ARG A 437 10.25 -6.61 -0.60
N ARG A 438 11.48 -6.53 -1.07
CA ARG A 438 12.67 -6.61 -0.20
C ARG A 438 13.02 -5.24 0.37
N LEU A 439 13.51 -5.19 1.60
CA LEU A 439 13.95 -3.93 2.23
C LEU A 439 15.03 -3.21 1.39
N TRP A 440 16.15 -3.88 1.14
CA TRP A 440 17.35 -3.28 0.56
C TRP A 440 17.16 -2.77 -0.87
N THR A 441 16.35 -3.47 -1.67
CA THR A 441 16.05 -3.10 -3.07
C THR A 441 15.36 -1.74 -3.20
N LEU A 442 14.75 -1.22 -2.13
CA LEU A 442 14.23 0.15 -2.11
C LEU A 442 15.35 1.14 -2.39
N LYS A 443 16.42 1.10 -1.58
CA LYS A 443 17.58 1.99 -1.72
C LYS A 443 18.23 1.82 -3.09
N GLU A 444 18.43 0.57 -3.49
CA GLU A 444 19.04 0.21 -4.77
C GLU A 444 18.30 0.81 -5.96
N GLY A 445 16.97 0.75 -5.95
CA GLY A 445 16.14 1.33 -7.00
C GLY A 445 16.03 2.85 -6.90
N THR A 446 15.86 3.42 -5.70
CA THR A 446 15.66 4.87 -5.53
C THR A 446 16.89 5.71 -5.87
N LEU A 447 18.09 5.15 -5.71
CA LEU A 447 19.35 5.81 -6.04
C LEU A 447 19.77 5.60 -7.50
N ALA A 448 19.10 4.70 -8.23
CA ALA A 448 19.43 4.42 -9.62
C ALA A 448 19.19 5.63 -10.53
N SER A 449 20.15 5.93 -11.40
CA SER A 449 19.99 6.94 -12.45
C SER A 449 19.08 6.44 -13.57
N ASN A 450 19.30 5.19 -13.99
CA ASN A 450 18.50 4.47 -14.97
C ASN A 450 18.22 3.06 -14.43
N LEU A 451 16.98 2.84 -13.98
CA LEU A 451 16.52 1.55 -13.47
C LEU A 451 15.96 0.70 -14.62
N VAL A 452 16.51 -0.50 -14.82
CA VAL A 452 16.15 -1.37 -15.95
C VAL A 452 15.75 -2.75 -15.43
N PHE A 453 14.54 -3.19 -15.76
CA PHE A 453 14.06 -4.54 -15.43
C PHE A 453 14.47 -5.54 -16.51
N LEU A 454 15.10 -6.66 -16.12
CA LEU A 454 15.32 -7.76 -17.05
C LEU A 454 14.07 -8.63 -17.17
N LEU A 455 13.47 -8.61 -18.35
CA LEU A 455 12.43 -9.54 -18.77
C LEU A 455 13.06 -10.77 -19.44
N ARG A 456 12.25 -11.75 -19.81
CA ARG A 456 12.71 -12.99 -20.48
C ARG A 456 13.49 -12.72 -21.77
N ASP A 457 13.05 -11.71 -22.52
CA ASP A 457 13.48 -11.43 -23.89
C ASP A 457 13.84 -9.96 -24.13
N ALA A 458 13.83 -9.11 -23.09
CA ALA A 458 14.12 -7.69 -23.23
C ALA A 458 14.65 -7.04 -21.94
N PHE A 459 15.39 -5.96 -22.13
CA PHE A 459 15.68 -4.98 -21.09
C PHE A 459 14.58 -3.90 -21.12
N LEU A 460 13.89 -3.70 -20.00
CA LEU A 460 12.80 -2.72 -19.89
C LEU A 460 13.21 -1.56 -18.98
N PRO A 461 13.69 -0.44 -19.53
CA PRO A 461 13.94 0.77 -18.76
C PRO A 461 12.66 1.31 -18.14
N MET A 462 12.71 1.68 -16.86
CA MET A 462 11.57 2.26 -16.14
C MET A 462 11.01 3.52 -16.82
N PRO A 463 11.82 4.46 -17.35
CA PRO A 463 11.30 5.62 -18.09
C PRO A 463 10.50 5.22 -19.35
N HIS A 464 10.90 4.15 -20.04
CA HIS A 464 10.20 3.65 -21.22
C HIS A 464 8.86 3.01 -20.85
N LEU A 465 8.83 2.21 -19.78
CA LEU A 465 7.59 1.65 -19.25
C LEU A 465 6.60 2.74 -18.85
N LEU A 466 7.07 3.76 -18.12
CA LEU A 466 6.22 4.88 -17.72
C LEU A 466 5.75 5.69 -18.93
N SER A 467 6.62 5.96 -19.90
CA SER A 467 6.23 6.71 -21.10
C SER A 467 5.21 5.95 -21.96
N GLN A 468 5.33 4.62 -22.11
CA GLN A 468 4.30 3.82 -22.79
C GLN A 468 2.93 3.96 -22.11
N ILE A 469 2.89 3.95 -20.78
CA ILE A 469 1.64 4.16 -20.03
C ILE A 469 1.09 5.56 -20.29
N PHE A 470 1.92 6.61 -20.25
CA PHE A 470 1.48 7.98 -20.50
C PHE A 470 1.04 8.21 -21.95
N VAL A 471 1.76 7.68 -22.94
CA VAL A 471 1.48 7.82 -24.37
C VAL A 471 0.18 7.11 -24.75
N SER A 472 -0.18 6.02 -24.08
CA SER A 472 -1.46 5.35 -24.29
C SER A 472 -2.68 6.25 -24.00
N GLY A 473 -2.49 7.41 -23.33
CA GLY A 473 -3.58 8.31 -22.92
C GLY A 473 -4.49 7.73 -21.83
N PHE A 474 -4.26 6.47 -21.43
CA PHE A 474 -5.07 5.72 -20.49
C PHE A 474 -4.20 5.07 -19.41
N ALA A 475 -4.05 5.75 -18.27
CA ALA A 475 -3.62 5.08 -17.06
C ALA A 475 -4.83 4.40 -16.39
N GLY A 476 -5.25 3.25 -16.91
CA GLY A 476 -6.19 2.37 -16.21
C GLY A 476 -5.73 2.10 -14.77
N PRO A 477 -6.61 1.64 -13.88
CA PRO A 477 -6.31 1.56 -12.44
C PRO A 477 -5.05 0.76 -12.09
N ILE A 478 -4.73 -0.28 -12.87
CA ILE A 478 -3.51 -1.10 -12.71
C ILE A 478 -2.26 -0.29 -13.05
N SER A 479 -2.24 0.36 -14.23
CA SER A 479 -1.14 1.21 -14.66
C SER A 479 -0.96 2.41 -13.72
N ALA A 480 -2.06 2.97 -13.19
CA ALA A 480 -2.01 4.03 -12.19
C ALA A 480 -1.40 3.56 -10.86
N ALA A 481 -1.66 2.32 -10.43
CA ALA A 481 -1.01 1.72 -9.26
C ALA A 481 0.50 1.54 -9.50
N LEU A 482 0.89 1.06 -10.68
CA LEU A 482 2.31 0.95 -11.06
C LEU A 482 3.00 2.30 -11.08
N ILE A 483 2.40 3.32 -11.71
CA ILE A 483 2.94 4.69 -11.72
C ILE A 483 3.13 5.19 -10.28
N ALA A 484 2.12 5.01 -9.42
CA ALA A 484 2.21 5.45 -8.03
C ALA A 484 3.36 4.77 -7.28
N GLU A 485 3.64 3.49 -7.54
CA GLU A 485 4.81 2.83 -6.94
C GLU A 485 6.12 3.33 -7.54
N LEU A 486 6.26 3.27 -8.86
CA LEU A 486 7.51 3.56 -9.54
C LEU A 486 7.88 5.05 -9.50
N SER A 487 6.92 5.97 -9.34
CA SER A 487 7.21 7.40 -9.17
C SER A 487 8.09 7.68 -7.95
N GLY A 488 8.04 6.81 -6.93
CA GLY A 488 8.90 6.93 -5.75
C GLY A 488 10.35 6.50 -5.98
N PHE A 489 10.65 5.89 -7.13
CA PHE A 489 12.01 5.51 -7.54
C PHE A 489 12.66 6.59 -8.41
N ASN A 490 12.09 7.79 -8.46
CA ASN A 490 12.71 8.93 -9.09
C ASN A 490 13.82 9.49 -8.19
N ARG A 491 15.08 9.21 -8.54
CA ARG A 491 16.28 9.69 -7.83
C ARG A 491 16.26 11.20 -7.53
N ASN A 492 15.68 12.02 -8.40
CA ASN A 492 15.65 13.48 -8.21
C ASN A 492 14.88 13.90 -6.96
N LEU A 493 13.99 13.05 -6.43
CA LEU A 493 13.28 13.28 -5.17
C LEU A 493 14.21 13.27 -3.95
N TYR A 494 15.38 12.64 -4.07
CA TYR A 494 16.32 12.39 -2.95
C TYR A 494 17.68 13.05 -3.13
N ALA A 495 17.98 13.56 -4.32
CA ALA A 495 19.31 14.06 -4.66
C ALA A 495 19.67 15.38 -3.93
N SER A 496 18.72 16.30 -3.80
CA SER A 496 18.97 17.66 -3.30
C SER A 496 18.36 17.95 -1.94
N LYS A 497 17.41 17.13 -1.47
CA LYS A 497 16.69 17.32 -0.22
C LYS A 497 16.48 15.98 0.49
N PRO A 498 16.46 15.96 1.83
CA PRO A 498 16.07 14.78 2.59
C PRO A 498 14.68 14.29 2.16
N ALA A 499 14.51 12.97 2.09
CA ALA A 499 13.21 12.38 1.84
C ALA A 499 12.19 12.78 2.91
N HIS A 500 10.93 12.89 2.52
CA HIS A 500 9.84 13.00 3.47
C HIS A 500 9.49 11.62 4.05
N ILE A 501 9.35 11.49 5.37
CA ILE A 501 9.11 10.19 6.02
C ILE A 501 7.85 9.48 5.50
N ASN A 502 6.76 10.20 5.24
CA ASN A 502 5.55 9.64 4.60
C ASN A 502 5.85 8.99 3.24
N HIS A 503 6.74 9.58 2.45
CA HIS A 503 7.08 9.05 1.13
C HIS A 503 7.86 7.74 1.26
N ILE A 504 8.89 7.72 2.10
CA ILE A 504 9.67 6.51 2.37
C ILE A 504 8.79 5.44 3.01
N GLN A 505 7.96 5.81 4.00
CA GLN A 505 7.07 4.85 4.63
C GLN A 505 6.08 4.26 3.63
N ARG A 506 5.53 5.07 2.71
CA ARG A 506 4.69 4.56 1.62
C ARG A 506 5.47 3.48 0.86
N LEU A 507 6.68 3.77 0.38
CA LEU A 507 7.50 2.80 -0.35
C LEU A 507 7.93 1.58 0.49
N MET A 508 7.98 1.72 1.81
CA MET A 508 8.34 0.66 2.74
C MET A 508 7.19 -0.28 3.10
N CYS A 509 5.92 0.15 3.03
CA CYS A 509 4.80 -0.70 3.46
C CYS A 509 4.84 -2.05 2.73
N TYR A 510 4.57 -3.14 3.45
CA TYR A 510 4.53 -4.50 2.91
C TYR A 510 5.89 -5.05 2.42
N ARG A 511 6.99 -4.31 2.58
CA ARG A 511 8.33 -4.87 2.44
C ARG A 511 8.65 -5.82 3.58
N THR A 512 9.59 -6.71 3.33
CA THR A 512 10.03 -7.76 4.25
C THR A 512 11.55 -7.84 4.27
N THR A 513 12.09 -8.23 5.42
CA THR A 513 13.50 -8.52 5.64
C THR A 513 13.63 -9.68 6.62
N SER A 514 14.69 -10.49 6.47
CA SER A 514 15.09 -11.47 7.49
C SER A 514 15.86 -10.83 8.65
N ARG A 515 16.34 -9.59 8.48
CA ARG A 515 17.10 -8.81 9.48
C ARG A 515 16.44 -7.44 9.67
N LEU A 516 15.57 -7.31 10.68
CA LEU A 516 14.91 -6.03 10.99
C LEU A 516 15.90 -4.93 11.39
N ASP A 517 17.02 -5.32 11.98
CA ASP A 517 18.11 -4.42 12.37
C ASP A 517 18.70 -3.65 11.16
N ASP A 518 18.55 -4.18 9.94
CA ASP A 518 19.03 -3.52 8.71
C ASP A 518 18.12 -2.36 8.26
N GLU A 519 16.90 -2.25 8.79
CA GLU A 519 15.89 -1.31 8.30
C GLU A 519 16.37 0.14 8.31
N ALA A 520 16.88 0.59 9.46
CA ALA A 520 17.41 1.94 9.61
C ALA A 520 18.61 2.20 8.68
N LEU A 521 19.46 1.19 8.46
CA LEU A 521 20.64 1.30 7.59
C LEU A 521 20.25 1.47 6.11
N ALA A 522 19.19 0.77 5.69
CA ALA A 522 18.71 0.80 4.31
C ALA A 522 18.12 2.17 3.95
N ILE A 523 17.43 2.85 4.87
CA ILE A 523 16.70 4.09 4.57
C ILE A 523 17.43 5.37 4.98
N ALA A 524 18.35 5.32 5.95
CA ALA A 524 19.06 6.51 6.43
C ALA A 524 19.70 7.40 5.34
N PRO A 525 20.32 6.83 4.29
CA PRO A 525 20.88 7.64 3.19
C PRO A 525 19.85 8.47 2.45
N LEU A 526 18.59 8.01 2.39
CA LEU A 526 17.51 8.73 1.72
C LEU A 526 17.11 10.00 2.49
N PHE A 527 17.44 10.07 3.78
CA PHE A 527 17.27 11.24 4.63
C PHE A 527 18.55 12.07 4.80
N HIS A 528 19.61 11.75 4.04
CA HIS A 528 20.95 12.35 4.17
C HIS A 528 21.55 12.18 5.58
N ILE A 529 21.14 11.13 6.29
CA ILE A 529 21.71 10.77 7.59
C ILE A 529 22.98 9.97 7.35
N ASP A 530 24.07 10.36 8.02
CA ASP A 530 25.30 9.59 8.04
C ASP A 530 25.05 8.21 8.69
N ILE A 531 25.21 7.16 7.89
CA ILE A 531 25.03 5.77 8.32
C ILE A 531 25.99 5.42 9.46
N GLY A 532 27.15 6.06 9.56
CA GLY A 532 28.11 5.88 10.66
C GLY A 532 27.51 6.19 12.03
N ILE A 533 26.54 7.11 12.11
CA ILE A 533 25.82 7.41 13.36
C ILE A 533 24.98 6.20 13.80
N ILE A 534 24.36 5.52 12.84
CA ILE A 534 23.41 4.43 13.07
C ILE A 534 24.11 3.08 13.24
N LEU A 535 25.20 2.84 12.52
CA LEU A 535 25.97 1.58 12.55
C LEU A 535 26.56 1.24 13.92
N ARG A 536 26.76 2.24 14.78
CA ARG A 536 27.29 2.05 16.14
C ARG A 536 26.28 1.41 17.11
N HIS A 537 25.01 1.34 16.72
CA HIS A 537 23.93 0.81 17.53
C HIS A 537 23.40 -0.50 16.94
N SER A 538 22.62 -1.25 17.72
CA SER A 538 21.95 -2.48 17.27
C SER A 538 20.56 -2.60 17.89
N GLY A 539 19.69 -3.42 17.29
CA GLY A 539 18.34 -3.66 17.78
C GLY A 539 17.49 -2.38 17.79
N GLU A 540 16.70 -2.19 18.85
CA GLU A 540 15.85 -1.01 18.99
C GLU A 540 16.66 0.29 19.10
N GLU A 541 17.86 0.26 19.69
CA GLU A 541 18.73 1.44 19.82
C GLU A 541 19.10 2.02 18.45
N ARG A 542 19.24 1.16 17.43
CA ARG A 542 19.54 1.61 16.08
C ARG A 542 18.38 2.41 15.49
N MET A 543 17.15 1.96 15.69
CA MET A 543 15.95 2.69 15.25
C MET A 543 15.77 3.99 16.04
N ILE A 544 16.10 4.00 17.33
CA ILE A 544 16.13 5.23 18.15
C ILE A 544 17.15 6.23 17.60
N ALA A 545 18.37 5.78 17.29
CA ALA A 545 19.40 6.62 16.69
C ALA A 545 18.95 7.22 15.36
N PHE A 546 18.22 6.45 14.53
CA PHE A 546 17.61 6.94 13.30
C PHE A 546 16.56 8.03 13.58
N TRP A 547 15.63 7.81 14.52
CA TRP A 547 14.63 8.82 14.89
C TRP A 547 15.26 10.10 15.43
N LYS A 548 16.30 9.99 16.27
CA LYS A 548 17.08 11.13 16.76
C LYS A 548 17.76 11.88 15.62
N ALA A 549 18.39 11.16 14.70
CA ALA A 549 19.08 11.75 13.55
C ALA A 549 18.13 12.45 12.56
N LEU A 550 16.87 12.03 12.45
CA LEU A 550 15.85 12.75 11.68
C LEU A 550 15.56 14.14 12.26
N GLY A 551 15.59 14.28 13.60
CA GLY A 551 15.41 15.54 14.32
C GLY A 551 13.96 16.06 14.33
N THR A 552 13.28 16.12 13.19
CA THR A 552 11.87 16.54 13.09
C THR A 552 11.04 15.53 12.30
N VAL A 553 9.85 15.23 12.82
CA VAL A 553 8.93 14.27 12.19
C VAL A 553 7.49 14.78 12.25
N PRO A 554 6.60 14.34 11.34
CA PRO A 554 5.19 14.70 11.39
C PRO A 554 4.57 14.25 12.73
N GLY A 555 3.86 15.16 13.38
CA GLY A 555 3.19 14.92 14.66
C GLY A 555 2.19 13.78 14.57
N GLY A 556 1.55 13.59 13.41
CA GLY A 556 0.61 12.50 13.22
C GLY A 556 1.19 11.09 13.37
N LEU A 557 2.52 10.94 13.38
CA LEU A 557 3.20 9.66 13.54
C LEU A 557 2.80 8.95 14.85
N ILE A 558 2.49 9.72 15.90
CA ILE A 558 2.04 9.17 17.18
C ILE A 558 0.71 8.42 17.04
N PHE A 559 -0.16 8.77 16.08
CA PHE A 559 -1.46 8.13 15.85
C PHE A 559 -1.39 6.89 14.95
N SER A 560 -0.22 6.53 14.42
CA SER A 560 -0.09 5.39 13.51
C SER A 560 -0.45 4.03 14.16
N GLY A 561 -0.81 3.04 13.34
CA GLY A 561 -1.06 1.66 13.79
C GLY A 561 0.18 0.78 13.84
N ALA A 562 1.38 1.35 13.67
CA ALA A 562 2.61 0.58 13.60
C ALA A 562 3.05 0.06 14.99
N PRO A 563 3.68 -1.13 15.07
CA PRO A 563 4.31 -1.61 16.30
C PRO A 563 5.30 -0.56 16.84
N ARG A 564 5.32 -0.36 18.15
CA ARG A 564 6.11 0.71 18.81
C ARG A 564 7.41 0.18 19.42
N LEU A 565 8.37 1.08 19.59
CA LEU A 565 9.57 0.82 20.39
C LEU A 565 9.19 0.65 21.87
N THR A 566 10.02 -0.08 22.61
CA THR A 566 9.76 -0.39 24.02
C THR A 566 10.48 0.55 24.99
N THR A 567 11.56 1.18 24.53
CA THR A 567 12.39 2.11 25.30
C THR A 567 11.59 3.32 25.79
N ARG A 568 11.72 3.65 27.09
CA ARG A 568 11.10 4.84 27.69
C ARG A 568 11.52 6.10 26.93
N GLY A 569 10.58 7.03 26.74
CA GLY A 569 10.79 8.23 25.90
C GLY A 569 10.54 8.01 24.40
N PHE A 570 10.67 6.78 23.89
CA PHE A 570 10.54 6.48 22.45
C PHE A 570 9.34 5.59 22.10
N ARG A 571 8.47 5.27 23.06
CA ARG A 571 7.25 4.45 22.85
C ARG A 571 6.21 5.08 21.91
N TRP A 572 6.35 6.36 21.60
CA TRP A 572 5.55 7.05 20.59
C TRP A 572 6.00 6.69 19.16
N ALA A 573 7.24 6.24 18.94
CA ALA A 573 7.81 6.05 17.62
C ALA A 573 7.57 4.62 17.09
N PRO A 574 7.31 4.46 15.78
CA PRO A 574 7.27 3.14 15.14
C PRO A 574 8.61 2.40 15.27
N ARG A 575 8.54 1.12 15.63
CA ARG A 575 9.67 0.18 15.59
C ARG A 575 10.05 -0.22 14.17
N THR A 576 9.10 -0.11 13.23
CA THR A 576 9.30 -0.39 11.80
C THR A 576 8.35 0.46 10.95
N LEU A 577 8.84 0.89 9.80
CA LEU A 577 8.11 1.59 8.74
C LEU A 577 7.56 0.63 7.68
N MET A 578 7.93 -0.65 7.71
CA MET A 578 7.42 -1.66 6.76
C MET A 578 6.01 -2.14 7.08
N HIS A 579 5.42 -1.67 8.18
CA HIS A 579 4.07 -2.03 8.58
C HIS A 579 3.03 -1.75 7.48
N GLY A 580 2.08 -2.68 7.30
CA GLY A 580 1.15 -2.69 6.16
C GLY A 580 0.06 -1.61 6.17
N THR A 581 -0.18 -0.92 7.28
CA THR A 581 -1.04 0.28 7.24
C THR A 581 -0.16 1.50 6.98
N GLY A 582 -0.37 2.12 5.82
CA GLY A 582 0.30 3.37 5.46
C GLY A 582 0.11 4.43 6.56
N LEU A 583 1.12 5.28 6.74
CA LEU A 583 1.04 6.51 7.52
C LEU A 583 0.17 7.53 6.76
N ASN A 584 -1.10 7.21 6.59
CA ASN A 584 -2.03 8.00 5.79
C ASN A 584 -2.44 9.25 6.55
N ASP A 585 -2.05 10.39 5.97
CA ASP A 585 -2.32 11.74 6.45
C ASP A 585 -1.83 11.96 7.90
N LEU A 586 -0.51 12.15 8.08
CA LEU A 586 0.07 12.47 9.39
C LEU A 586 -0.19 13.91 9.85
N GLY A 587 -1.16 14.59 9.26
CA GLY A 587 -1.39 16.01 9.46
C GLY A 587 -0.25 16.88 8.93
N ARG A 588 -0.42 18.19 9.07
CA ARG A 588 0.57 19.20 8.65
C ARG A 588 1.56 19.59 9.75
N ASN A 589 1.27 19.21 11.00
CA ASN A 589 2.07 19.60 12.16
C ASN A 589 3.27 18.69 12.32
N TYR A 590 4.38 19.26 12.78
CA TYR A 590 5.64 18.57 13.03
C TYR A 590 6.04 18.73 14.49
N GLY A 591 6.70 17.71 15.02
CA GLY A 591 7.38 17.81 16.31
C GLY A 591 8.85 17.46 16.22
N ARG A 592 9.57 17.81 17.28
CA ARG A 592 11.01 17.62 17.41
C ARG A 592 11.31 16.37 18.22
N VAL A 593 12.13 15.49 17.66
CA VAL A 593 12.74 14.37 18.38
C VAL A 593 13.90 14.93 19.21
N THR A 594 13.91 14.60 20.49
CA THR A 594 14.93 15.01 21.47
C THR A 594 15.68 13.79 21.97
N GLU A 595 16.69 13.99 22.82
CA GLU A 595 17.41 12.89 23.46
C GLU A 595 16.50 11.97 24.31
N ASN A 596 15.43 12.53 24.88
CA ASN A 596 14.55 11.87 25.85
C ASN A 596 13.14 11.56 25.33
N GLY A 597 12.79 11.98 24.11
CA GLY A 597 11.44 11.74 23.57
C GLY A 597 11.04 12.68 22.46
N PHE A 598 9.74 12.99 22.34
CA PHE A 598 9.20 13.73 21.21
C PHE A 598 8.34 14.90 21.67
N VAL A 599 8.74 16.11 21.27
CA VAL A 599 8.02 17.33 21.60
C VAL A 599 7.17 17.75 20.41
N GLY A 600 5.84 17.75 20.56
CA GLY A 600 4.90 18.17 19.53
C GLY A 600 3.69 18.90 20.11
N GLU A 601 2.95 19.58 19.24
CA GLU A 601 1.69 20.26 19.58
C GLU A 601 0.50 19.42 19.13
N PHE A 602 -0.46 19.22 20.03
CA PHE A 602 -1.60 18.34 19.81
C PHE A 602 -2.88 18.90 20.42
N LEU A 603 -4.01 18.59 19.79
CA LEU A 603 -5.32 18.74 20.41
C LEU A 603 -5.52 17.63 21.46
N VAL A 604 -5.79 18.02 22.71
CA VAL A 604 -5.87 17.12 23.86
C VAL A 604 -7.16 17.35 24.64
N LEU A 605 -7.78 16.25 25.07
CA LEU A 605 -8.83 16.21 26.08
C LEU A 605 -8.16 16.01 27.44
N GLU A 606 -8.09 17.06 28.24
CA GLU A 606 -7.54 17.02 29.60
C GLU A 606 -8.67 16.78 30.60
N PHE A 607 -8.52 15.78 31.48
CA PHE A 607 -9.51 15.42 32.48
C PHE A 607 -9.18 16.00 33.85
N GLU A 608 -10.21 16.42 34.60
CA GLU A 608 -10.04 16.95 35.96
C GLU A 608 -9.63 15.84 36.96
N GLU A 609 -10.03 14.59 36.68
CA GLU A 609 -9.74 13.42 37.51
C GLU A 609 -9.11 12.29 36.66
N ARG A 610 -8.28 11.44 37.29
CA ARG A 610 -7.66 10.28 36.65
C ARG A 610 -8.73 9.30 36.16
N LEU A 611 -8.78 9.06 34.86
CA LEU A 611 -9.69 8.09 34.26
C LEU A 611 -9.06 6.70 34.21
N ALA A 612 -9.82 5.65 34.55
CA ALA A 612 -9.42 4.27 34.37
C ALA A 612 -10.10 3.64 33.13
N PHE A 613 -9.31 3.26 32.13
CA PHE A 613 -9.76 2.49 30.97
C PHE A 613 -9.61 0.99 31.22
N ALA A 614 -10.73 0.31 31.45
CA ALA A 614 -10.76 -1.15 31.41
C ALA A 614 -10.69 -1.65 29.96
N ARG A 615 -9.99 -2.76 29.68
CA ARG A 615 -9.90 -3.35 28.32
C ARG A 615 -11.26 -3.62 27.67
N ASN A 616 -12.31 -3.88 28.47
CA ASN A 616 -13.64 -4.25 28.01
C ASN A 616 -14.71 -3.15 28.16
N ARG A 617 -14.33 -1.91 28.49
CA ARG A 617 -15.29 -0.79 28.63
C ARG A 617 -14.99 0.31 27.62
N CYS A 618 -16.05 0.84 27.02
CA CYS A 618 -15.99 2.01 26.16
C CYS A 618 -16.27 3.27 26.99
N LEU A 619 -15.44 4.31 26.86
CA LEU A 619 -15.80 5.64 27.34
C LEU A 619 -16.78 6.28 26.36
N ARG A 620 -17.75 7.03 26.87
CA ARG A 620 -18.63 7.86 26.06
C ARG A 620 -18.28 9.32 26.29
N LEU A 621 -17.94 10.03 25.22
CA LEU A 621 -17.69 11.47 25.24
C LEU A 621 -18.91 12.19 24.67
N VAL A 622 -19.33 13.28 25.30
CA VAL A 622 -20.45 14.10 24.85
C VAL A 622 -19.96 15.51 24.57
N ASP A 623 -20.09 15.95 23.32
CA ASP A 623 -19.87 17.33 22.93
C ASP A 623 -21.15 18.13 23.21
N MET A 624 -21.15 18.84 24.34
CA MET A 624 -22.28 19.67 24.80
C MET A 624 -22.55 20.88 23.89
N LYS A 625 -21.53 21.41 23.22
CA LYS A 625 -21.67 22.59 22.36
C LYS A 625 -22.37 22.22 21.06
N ARG A 626 -22.03 21.05 20.52
CA ARG A 626 -22.51 20.59 19.21
C ARG A 626 -23.58 19.53 19.29
N GLN A 627 -23.93 19.09 20.50
CA GLN A 627 -24.95 18.07 20.75
C GLN A 627 -24.61 16.78 19.99
N ARG A 628 -23.43 16.20 20.25
CA ARG A 628 -22.94 14.96 19.62
C ARG A 628 -22.34 14.00 20.64
N GLY A 629 -22.59 12.71 20.47
CA GLY A 629 -21.99 11.63 21.27
C GLY A 629 -20.90 10.88 20.50
N PHE A 630 -19.86 10.46 21.22
CA PHE A 630 -18.78 9.62 20.70
C PHE A 630 -18.50 8.45 21.63
N HIS A 631 -18.10 7.32 21.05
CA HIS A 631 -17.56 6.17 21.76
C HIS A 631 -16.04 6.15 21.61
N VAL A 632 -15.32 6.00 22.72
CA VAL A 632 -13.88 5.81 22.75
C VAL A 632 -13.56 4.47 23.38
N PHE A 633 -12.99 3.57 22.58
CA PHE A 633 -12.53 2.29 23.07
C PHE A 633 -11.05 2.10 22.74
N LYS A 634 -10.37 1.34 23.60
CA LYS A 634 -8.99 0.95 23.35
C LYS A 634 -8.93 0.16 22.05
N ASP A 635 -7.98 0.49 21.19
CA ASP A 635 -7.75 -0.29 19.99
C ASP A 635 -7.32 -1.71 20.39
N MET A 636 -8.19 -2.68 20.13
CA MET A 636 -7.89 -4.09 20.32
C MET A 636 -7.00 -4.49 19.15
N GLU A 637 -5.68 -4.39 19.32
CA GLU A 637 -4.77 -4.99 18.33
C GLU A 637 -5.21 -6.43 18.05
N PRO A 638 -5.24 -6.89 16.79
CA PRO A 638 -5.15 -8.32 16.54
C PRO A 638 -3.76 -8.76 17.03
N GLN A 639 -3.68 -9.28 18.24
CA GLN A 639 -2.44 -9.79 18.81
C GLN A 639 -1.83 -10.86 17.88
N SER A 640 -0.52 -10.78 17.66
CA SER A 640 0.25 -11.95 17.24
C SER A 640 0.10 -13.05 18.31
N PRO A 641 0.01 -14.34 17.96
CA PRO A 641 -0.17 -15.42 18.94
C PRO A 641 1.02 -15.64 19.90
N GLU A 642 2.07 -14.82 19.87
CA GLU A 642 3.36 -15.10 20.53
C GLU A 642 3.80 -14.00 21.51
N SER A 643 2.89 -13.51 22.34
CA SER A 643 3.31 -12.89 23.61
C SER A 643 2.62 -13.61 24.76
N HIS A 644 3.30 -14.64 25.27
CA HIS A 644 3.09 -15.08 26.64
C HIS A 644 3.56 -13.95 27.55
N ASP A 645 2.64 -13.06 27.94
CA ASP A 645 2.87 -12.18 29.07
C ASP A 645 1.93 -12.60 30.21
N HIS A 646 2.56 -13.14 31.24
CA HIS A 646 1.92 -13.58 32.46
C HIS A 646 1.62 -12.37 33.34
N GLY A 647 0.35 -12.05 33.53
CA GLY A 647 -0.15 -11.41 34.76
C GLY A 647 0.05 -9.89 34.94
N SER A 648 -1.07 -9.24 35.26
CA SER A 648 -1.23 -7.88 35.81
C SER A 648 -1.33 -6.72 34.79
N GLY A 649 -2.55 -6.21 34.62
CA GLY A 649 -2.82 -4.94 33.93
C GLY A 649 -4.20 -4.81 33.30
N ASP A 650 -5.29 -5.13 34.02
CA ASP A 650 -6.67 -5.02 33.48
C ASP A 650 -7.16 -3.58 33.26
N HIS A 651 -6.40 -2.58 33.74
CA HIS A 651 -6.76 -1.16 33.67
C HIS A 651 -5.59 -0.29 33.18
N VAL A 652 -5.88 0.62 32.23
CA VAL A 652 -4.98 1.69 31.79
C VAL A 652 -5.52 3.01 32.33
N TRP A 653 -4.80 3.71 33.21
CA TRP A 653 -5.24 5.04 33.63
C TRP A 653 -4.76 6.16 32.68
N ALA A 654 -5.43 7.31 32.69
CA ALA A 654 -5.16 8.45 31.81
C ALA A 654 -5.50 9.79 32.47
N ASP A 655 -4.70 10.82 32.18
CA ASP A 655 -5.02 12.22 32.49
C ASP A 655 -5.42 13.00 31.23
N MET A 656 -5.01 12.50 30.06
CA MET A 656 -5.13 13.18 28.79
C MET A 656 -5.41 12.19 27.64
N ILE A 657 -6.22 12.61 26.67
CA ILE A 657 -6.37 11.93 25.37
C ILE A 657 -6.00 12.90 24.26
N ALA A 658 -4.92 12.61 23.53
CA ALA A 658 -4.59 13.35 22.32
C ALA A 658 -5.45 12.84 21.16
N VAL A 659 -6.04 13.75 20.40
CA VAL A 659 -6.85 13.46 19.22
C VAL A 659 -6.17 14.00 17.98
N ARG A 660 -6.30 13.29 16.86
CA ARG A 660 -5.72 13.72 15.59
C ARG A 660 -6.39 15.02 15.13
N GLU A 661 -5.56 16.02 14.84
CA GLU A 661 -6.00 17.37 14.49
C GLU A 661 -6.66 17.43 13.10
N GLN A 662 -7.76 18.17 13.03
CA GLN A 662 -8.45 18.54 11.80
C GLN A 662 -8.48 20.08 11.73
N PRO A 663 -8.44 20.70 10.53
CA PRO A 663 -8.26 22.15 10.37
C PRO A 663 -9.27 23.05 11.09
N ASN A 664 -10.41 22.50 11.51
CA ASN A 664 -11.53 23.19 12.16
C ASN A 664 -11.58 23.00 13.69
N GLY A 665 -10.61 22.30 14.30
CA GLY A 665 -10.55 22.06 15.75
C GLY A 665 -11.62 21.09 16.28
N GLU A 666 -12.20 20.27 15.42
CA GLU A 666 -13.29 19.34 15.76
C GLU A 666 -12.80 17.97 16.24
N ILE A 667 -13.51 17.40 17.21
CA ILE A 667 -13.40 15.97 17.55
C ILE A 667 -14.21 15.20 16.51
N LEU A 668 -13.52 14.50 15.61
CA LEU A 668 -14.13 13.60 14.65
C LEU A 668 -13.84 12.13 14.97
N PRO A 669 -14.64 11.19 14.47
CA PRO A 669 -14.30 9.77 14.50
C PRO A 669 -12.91 9.54 13.92
N GLY A 670 -12.10 8.74 14.60
CA GLY A 670 -10.72 8.55 14.19
C GLY A 670 -9.85 7.98 15.30
N VAL A 671 -8.54 8.15 15.14
CA VAL A 671 -7.55 7.60 16.06
C VAL A 671 -7.19 8.62 17.11
N ALA A 672 -7.12 8.18 18.36
CA ALA A 672 -6.68 8.97 19.50
C ALA A 672 -5.61 8.20 20.30
N ILE A 673 -4.82 8.93 21.09
CA ILE A 673 -3.78 8.36 21.96
C ILE A 673 -4.08 8.71 23.41
N ILE A 674 -4.00 7.70 24.28
CA ILE A 674 -4.13 7.83 25.72
C ILE A 674 -2.76 8.18 26.31
N LEU A 675 -2.70 9.28 27.07
CA LEU A 675 -1.50 9.83 27.68
C LEU A 675 -1.62 9.86 29.21
N ARG A 676 -0.47 9.65 29.87
CA ARG A 676 -0.30 9.75 31.32
C ARG A 676 0.73 10.82 31.63
N ARG A 677 0.39 11.80 32.48
CA ARG A 677 1.35 12.80 32.93
C ARG A 677 2.36 12.15 33.87
N GLU A 678 3.65 12.42 33.68
CA GLU A 678 4.68 11.96 34.62
C GLU A 678 4.72 12.91 35.82
N GLU A 679 4.63 12.38 37.04
CA GLU A 679 4.54 13.20 38.27
C GLU A 679 5.90 13.68 38.80
N ASP A 680 6.99 12.98 38.47
CA ASP A 680 8.33 13.28 38.99
C ASP A 680 9.39 13.22 37.88
N MET A 681 9.76 14.38 37.36
CA MET A 681 11.08 14.57 36.74
C MET A 681 11.69 15.83 37.37
N GLU A 682 12.69 15.64 38.24
CA GLU A 682 13.62 16.70 38.61
C GLU A 682 14.12 17.35 37.33
N LYS A 683 13.70 18.60 37.08
CA LYS A 683 14.19 19.52 36.04
C LYS A 683 15.03 18.81 34.96
N SER A 684 14.37 18.06 34.07
CA SER A 684 15.06 17.54 32.90
C SER A 684 15.68 18.72 32.15
N ASP A 685 16.90 18.57 31.65
CA ASP A 685 17.67 19.55 30.83
C ASP A 685 16.97 19.94 29.49
N HIS A 686 15.65 19.80 29.41
CA HIS A 686 14.86 20.44 28.39
C HIS A 686 14.93 21.96 28.59
N ASP A 687 15.43 22.62 27.55
CA ASP A 687 15.47 24.08 27.38
C ASP A 687 14.08 24.76 27.58
N ASP A 688 13.00 23.97 27.54
CA ASP A 688 11.62 24.38 27.77
C ASP A 688 11.08 23.86 29.12
N ARG A 689 11.42 24.52 30.24
CA ARG A 689 10.94 24.21 31.62
C ARG A 689 9.41 24.26 31.85
N LYS A 690 8.60 24.35 30.79
CA LYS A 690 7.12 24.54 30.85
C LYS A 690 6.32 23.51 30.05
N VAL A 691 6.95 22.54 29.38
CA VAL A 691 6.23 21.52 28.59
C VAL A 691 5.93 20.30 29.48
N PRO A 692 4.66 19.88 29.64
CA PRO A 692 4.32 18.70 30.41
C PRO A 692 4.86 17.41 29.77
N THR A 693 5.56 16.60 30.56
CA THR A 693 6.06 15.27 30.15
C THR A 693 4.96 14.23 30.29
N CYS A 694 4.75 13.46 29.23
CA CYS A 694 3.73 12.43 29.17
C CYS A 694 4.31 11.09 28.71
N THR A 695 3.81 9.99 29.28
CA THR A 695 4.06 8.64 28.76
C THR A 695 2.92 8.22 27.82
N PHE A 696 3.28 7.66 26.65
CA PHE A 696 2.34 6.95 25.78
C PHE A 696 1.80 5.70 26.49
N ALA A 697 0.48 5.63 26.71
CA ALA A 697 -0.14 4.51 27.41
C ALA A 697 -0.80 3.51 26.46
N ALA A 698 -1.62 3.98 25.51
CA ALA A 698 -2.31 3.12 24.54
C ALA A 698 -2.89 3.93 23.36
N ARG A 699 -3.16 3.24 22.25
CA ARG A 699 -3.98 3.74 21.13
C ARG A 699 -5.47 3.49 21.42
N ALA A 700 -6.31 4.43 21.01
CA ALA A 700 -7.76 4.36 21.11
C ALA A 700 -8.42 4.75 19.78
N VAL A 701 -9.66 4.31 19.58
CA VAL A 701 -10.48 4.67 18.43
C VAL A 701 -11.73 5.40 18.92
N ILE A 702 -12.02 6.54 18.30
CA ILE A 702 -13.21 7.36 18.53
C ILE A 702 -14.20 7.08 17.39
N THR A 703 -15.45 6.73 17.70
CA THR A 703 -16.53 6.53 16.71
C THR A 703 -17.75 7.37 17.05
N VAL A 704 -18.59 7.69 16.06
CA VAL A 704 -19.88 8.36 16.32
C VAL A 704 -20.81 7.38 17.05
N ASP A 705 -21.54 7.88 18.03
CA ASP A 705 -22.63 7.15 18.66
C ASP A 705 -23.89 7.21 17.77
N GLU A 706 -24.10 6.20 16.91
CA GLU A 706 -25.24 6.14 15.98
C GLU A 706 -26.57 5.76 16.67
N LEU A 707 -26.57 5.42 17.96
CA LEU A 707 -27.70 4.76 18.65
C LEU A 707 -28.41 5.63 19.71
N VAL A 708 -28.15 6.93 19.81
CA VAL A 708 -28.62 7.74 20.94
C VAL A 708 -29.53 8.90 20.50
N ASP A 709 -30.77 8.89 21.02
CA ASP A 709 -31.63 10.08 21.10
C ASP A 709 -30.98 11.10 22.06
N LEU A 710 -30.55 12.24 21.52
CA LEU A 710 -29.90 13.34 22.24
C LEU A 710 -30.65 13.83 23.49
N PHE A 711 -31.97 13.64 23.55
CA PHE A 711 -32.83 14.07 24.64
C PHE A 711 -32.72 13.22 25.92
N SER A 712 -32.28 11.95 25.85
CA SER A 712 -32.19 11.09 27.04
C SER A 712 -30.97 11.39 27.93
N TRP A 713 -29.93 12.01 27.38
CA TRP A 713 -28.67 12.29 28.09
C TRP A 713 -28.66 13.61 28.85
N GLN A 714 -29.47 14.57 28.44
CA GLN A 714 -29.68 15.80 29.22
C GLN A 714 -30.51 15.53 30.49
N SER A 715 -31.20 14.39 30.57
CA SER A 715 -32.20 14.13 31.62
C SER A 715 -31.73 13.23 32.76
N THR A 716 -30.79 12.28 32.59
CA THR A 716 -30.00 11.67 33.69
C THR A 716 -29.01 10.63 33.13
N PRO A 717 -27.70 10.69 33.44
CA PRO A 717 -26.80 9.58 33.15
C PRO A 717 -27.24 8.32 33.94
N PRO A 718 -26.87 7.10 33.49
CA PRO A 718 -27.13 5.88 34.26
C PRO A 718 -26.67 6.04 35.71
N SER A 719 -27.42 5.50 36.67
CA SER A 719 -27.15 5.68 38.10
C SER A 719 -25.77 5.14 38.55
N ASP A 720 -25.13 4.32 37.73
CA ASP A 720 -23.81 3.72 37.91
C ASP A 720 -22.70 4.40 37.06
N ALA A 721 -23.00 5.49 36.36
CA ALA A 721 -22.05 6.20 35.52
C ALA A 721 -21.24 7.24 36.30
N ASN A 722 -19.92 7.06 36.36
CA ASN A 722 -18.98 8.08 36.84
C ASN A 722 -18.82 9.18 35.76
N VAL A 723 -19.35 10.37 36.02
CA VAL A 723 -19.26 11.50 35.10
C VAL A 723 -18.02 12.34 35.43
N VAL A 724 -17.13 12.51 34.46
CA VAL A 724 -15.91 13.32 34.59
C VAL A 724 -15.93 14.42 33.53
N LYS A 725 -15.57 15.66 33.92
CA LYS A 725 -15.44 16.77 32.98
C LYS A 725 -14.08 16.75 32.29
N SER A 726 -14.07 17.13 31.02
CA SER A 726 -12.85 17.31 30.23
C SER A 726 -12.85 18.65 29.51
N VAL A 727 -11.66 19.24 29.35
CA VAL A 727 -11.47 20.47 28.57
C VAL A 727 -10.64 20.15 27.33
N VAL A 728 -11.11 20.62 26.17
CA VAL A 728 -10.36 20.54 24.90
C VAL A 728 -9.35 21.68 24.86
N LYS A 729 -8.06 21.37 24.69
CA LYS A 729 -6.98 22.36 24.56
C LYS A 729 -5.98 21.91 23.51
N THR A 730 -5.34 22.84 22.83
CA THR A 730 -4.11 22.56 22.09
C THR A 730 -2.93 22.71 23.05
N LEU A 731 -2.17 21.63 23.25
CA LEU A 731 -1.05 21.56 24.18
C LEU A 731 0.21 21.09 23.47
N ARG A 732 1.32 21.74 23.78
CA ARG A 732 2.65 21.21 23.52
C ARG A 732 2.98 20.19 24.61
N ILE A 733 3.33 18.97 24.23
CA ILE A 733 3.65 17.85 25.14
C ILE A 733 4.98 17.22 24.74
N CYS A 734 5.69 16.64 25.72
CA CYS A 734 6.92 15.85 25.55
C CYS A 734 6.63 14.36 25.77
#